data_AF-K6B4Z0-F1
#
_entry.id   AF-K6B4Z0-F1
#
_cell.length_a   1.000
_cell.length_b   1.000
_cell.length_c   1.000
_cell.angle_alpha   90.00
_cell.angle_beta   90.00
_cell.angle_gamma   90.00
#
_symmetry.space_group_name_H-M   'P 1'
#
loop_
_entity.id
_entity.type
_entity.pdbx_description
1 polymer ?
#
loop_
_entity_poly.entity_id
_entity_poly.type
_entity_poly.pdbx_seq_one_letter_code
_entity_poly.pdbx_strand_id
1 'polypeptide(L)'
;MEEKNQQEKMAVARQVELFENAFNKAKENGGIWLENDGRKAPRLYLKPLQISAFNAIILGMHSDQNGYKTNQYTLFSEAKKRGESVQTKEKGVPFLWYNWNEYVNKHNPDEKISRSDYQALSSDKQEDYKGIRNREVRTLFNIEQTTLPMVDKTTFDTVVKETGPLKDRTDIESASNEIRQGVENLLEQSRKNLVDIRTDTTGVAHYDSKKDIVFLPPASSYEHYDDYARDAVSMLMSATGHQQRLAREGMVVKNGKVSEDAMKQERLVIEVASAVKLQELGISAKLSPDSLKMTDYWLRELKEDPHLPDILERDVNNAIDMVHKAERGEEVELNNRVLQNQIADIKHILPKHYYVADEIKTLPNIDTKEFVVVKEPEQKMADVVLPSGASLGVENEIPGMNKGRIEHALQKEGYETVTFYNIDGSMGYRPDDSFFDGKEISVNRMNKWNMETLTLLDVSDAVKRSGAIDFEKILMLRNDEGKWALYLKPENEKSFSVYPEKADLNLFFTTIKQGDEEASEKVRQDMAQKYYMAAQNNPDIKVDLFKSDATAEELARIDRVNIFKTKGSENQPSVILCMPTINGEKLTAREVSPQQWQRMWLAEDMQDYKKHLAVSLFADVLRKDRTDAVAVGTDKSEQEAQSKSPSQQTEVHEEQTEENTRQNESLGSFESKGNKGKDESSKTESKATAELSPMLKQYYELKSKHPDAIMLFRCGDFYETYCQDAEKTAKILGITLSKSNHTKDAEGKPLLMAGFPYHALDVYLPKMIRAGERIAICDQLETTRQGKDISERQKSEPANQEESKASRMHR
;
A
#
# COMPACT_ATOMS: atom_id res chain seq x y z
N MET A 1 11.29 13.44 -1.75
CA MET A 1 11.10 14.61 -0.86
C MET A 1 11.96 15.73 -1.40
N GLU A 2 11.73 16.98 -1.00
CA GLU A 2 12.65 18.08 -1.35
C GLU A 2 14.02 17.88 -0.67
N GLU A 3 15.07 18.49 -1.23
CA GLU A 3 16.41 18.33 -0.66
C GLU A 3 16.54 19.12 0.65
N LYS A 4 16.82 18.41 1.76
CA LYS A 4 17.01 19.01 3.09
C LYS A 4 17.98 20.18 3.03
N ASN A 5 17.59 21.32 3.58
CA ASN A 5 18.47 22.48 3.67
C ASN A 5 19.63 22.24 4.66
N GLN A 6 20.63 23.13 4.70
CA GLN A 6 21.82 22.93 5.56
C GLN A 6 21.45 22.85 7.05
N GLN A 7 20.45 23.60 7.51
CA GLN A 7 20.01 23.59 8.91
C GLN A 7 19.28 22.27 9.26
N GLU A 8 18.49 21.72 8.34
CA GLU A 8 17.88 20.38 8.48
C GLU A 8 18.94 19.27 8.47
N LYS A 9 19.93 19.33 7.56
CA LYS A 9 21.05 18.38 7.54
C LYS A 9 21.82 18.39 8.87
N MET A 10 22.07 19.56 9.44
CA MET A 10 22.68 19.70 10.78
C MET A 10 21.76 19.21 11.91
N ALA A 11 20.45 19.42 11.81
CA ALA A 11 19.48 18.93 12.79
C ALA A 11 19.42 17.40 12.82
N VAL A 12 19.33 16.75 11.66
CA VAL A 12 19.35 15.29 11.53
C VAL A 12 20.65 14.73 12.08
N ALA A 13 21.81 15.28 11.71
CA ALA A 13 23.09 14.83 12.24
C ALA A 13 23.14 14.88 13.78
N ARG A 14 22.62 15.96 14.40
CA ARG A 14 22.56 16.08 15.87
C ARG A 14 21.50 15.17 16.50
N GLN A 15 20.42 14.82 15.81
CA GLN A 15 19.44 13.83 16.27
C GLN A 15 20.04 12.41 16.26
N VAL A 16 20.79 12.06 15.21
CA VAL A 16 21.48 10.77 15.08
C VAL A 16 22.60 10.62 16.11
N GLU A 17 23.34 11.69 16.42
CA GLU A 17 24.30 11.73 17.53
C GLU A 17 23.65 11.38 18.90
N LEU A 18 22.43 11.86 19.14
CA LEU A 18 21.69 11.53 20.36
C LEU A 18 21.31 10.04 20.40
N PHE A 19 20.81 9.47 19.29
CA PHE A 19 20.52 8.03 19.23
C PHE A 19 21.79 7.18 19.40
N GLU A 20 22.91 7.59 18.82
CA GLU A 20 24.21 6.90 18.96
C GLU A 20 24.68 6.84 20.42
N ASN A 21 24.68 7.97 21.12
CA ASN A 21 25.02 8.03 22.54
C ASN A 21 24.05 7.18 23.40
N ALA A 22 22.75 7.23 23.11
CA ALA A 22 21.73 6.52 23.88
C ALA A 22 21.78 4.99 23.67
N PHE A 23 21.96 4.52 22.43
CA PHE A 23 22.12 3.09 22.15
C PHE A 23 23.48 2.54 22.60
N ASN A 24 24.55 3.34 22.62
CA ASN A 24 25.80 2.92 23.25
C ASN A 24 25.66 2.83 24.78
N LYS A 25 25.01 3.80 25.44
CA LYS A 25 24.63 3.70 26.86
C LYS A 25 23.84 2.41 27.15
N ALA A 26 22.92 2.02 26.26
CA ALA A 26 22.12 0.79 26.42
C ALA A 26 22.98 -0.49 26.52
N LYS A 27 24.11 -0.57 25.80
CA LYS A 27 25.01 -1.73 25.83
C LYS A 27 25.73 -1.88 27.16
N GLU A 28 25.95 -0.78 27.87
CA GLU A 28 26.63 -0.74 29.17
C GLU A 28 25.64 -0.78 30.35
N ASN A 29 24.46 -0.17 30.21
CA ASN A 29 23.46 0.03 31.25
C ASN A 29 22.32 -1.01 31.21
N GLY A 30 22.63 -2.29 30.96
CA GLY A 30 21.65 -3.39 31.02
C GLY A 30 20.46 -3.28 30.05
N GLY A 31 20.64 -2.60 28.91
CA GLY A 31 19.60 -2.31 27.93
C GLY A 31 18.90 -0.96 28.12
N ILE A 32 19.08 -0.26 29.25
CA ILE A 32 18.43 1.03 29.52
C ILE A 32 19.08 2.14 28.68
N TRP A 33 18.31 2.69 27.75
CA TRP A 33 18.78 3.64 26.74
C TRP A 33 18.24 5.07 26.93
N LEU A 34 17.15 5.22 27.69
CA LEU A 34 16.64 6.51 28.17
C LEU A 34 16.30 6.40 29.66
N GLU A 35 17.07 7.07 30.51
CA GLU A 35 16.77 7.19 31.92
C GLU A 35 15.74 8.28 32.17
N ASN A 36 14.71 7.99 32.97
CA ASN A 36 13.67 8.96 33.29
C ASN A 36 13.37 9.07 34.80
N ASP A 37 13.53 8.03 35.62
CA ASP A 37 13.37 8.11 37.09
C ASP A 37 12.04 8.78 37.57
N GLY A 38 10.92 8.63 36.85
CA GLY A 38 9.64 9.28 37.17
C GLY A 38 9.60 10.81 36.98
N ARG A 39 10.57 11.34 36.23
CA ARG A 39 10.61 12.71 35.71
C ARG A 39 9.49 12.93 34.69
N LYS A 40 8.90 14.12 34.68
CA LYS A 40 7.80 14.44 33.77
C LYS A 40 8.31 14.61 32.34
N ALA A 41 7.53 14.18 31.34
CA ALA A 41 7.88 14.27 29.92
C ALA A 41 8.15 15.72 29.46
N PRO A 42 8.91 15.93 28.37
CA PRO A 42 9.44 17.25 28.04
C PRO A 42 8.37 18.24 27.62
N ARG A 43 8.57 19.50 28.00
CA ARG A 43 7.64 20.61 27.74
C ARG A 43 8.41 21.90 27.45
N LEU A 44 7.73 22.82 26.77
CA LEU A 44 8.21 24.20 26.67
C LEU A 44 7.97 24.93 28.00
N TYR A 45 9.05 25.41 28.60
CA TYR A 45 9.04 26.07 29.90
C TYR A 45 8.09 27.28 29.90
N LEU A 46 7.19 27.32 30.89
CA LEU A 46 6.13 28.31 31.06
C LEU A 46 5.18 28.45 29.84
N LYS A 47 4.95 27.37 29.08
CA LYS A 47 3.98 27.34 27.98
C LYS A 47 3.05 26.11 28.06
N PRO A 48 1.75 26.26 27.74
CA PRO A 48 0.82 25.14 27.65
C PRO A 48 0.92 24.34 26.33
N LEU A 49 1.91 24.62 25.48
CA LEU A 49 2.05 24.01 24.17
C LEU A 49 2.61 22.59 24.28
N GLN A 50 1.84 21.60 23.83
CA GLN A 50 2.31 20.23 23.65
C GLN A 50 3.38 20.17 22.56
N ILE A 51 4.35 19.27 22.74
CA ILE A 51 5.37 18.94 21.74
C ILE A 51 5.01 17.63 21.04
N SER A 52 5.50 17.41 19.82
CA SER A 52 5.29 16.13 19.14
C SER A 52 6.15 15.01 19.75
N ALA A 53 5.69 13.77 19.63
CA ALA A 53 6.35 12.58 20.17
C ALA A 53 7.83 12.46 19.77
N PHE A 54 8.16 12.69 18.50
CA PHE A 54 9.54 12.63 18.04
C PHE A 54 10.41 13.75 18.66
N ASN A 55 9.86 14.95 18.86
CA ASN A 55 10.57 15.98 19.63
C ASN A 55 10.74 15.57 21.11
N ALA A 56 9.76 14.89 21.71
CA ALA A 56 9.85 14.44 23.10
C ALA A 56 11.04 13.49 23.34
N ILE A 57 11.22 12.44 22.51
CA ILE A 57 12.37 11.53 22.67
C ILE A 57 13.71 12.23 22.42
N ILE A 58 13.79 13.15 21.45
CA ILE A 58 15.00 13.97 21.19
C ILE A 58 15.34 14.85 22.39
N LEU A 59 14.35 15.53 23.00
CA LEU A 59 14.53 16.33 24.22
C LEU A 59 14.83 15.46 25.45
N GLY A 60 14.29 14.24 25.50
CA GLY A 60 14.55 13.25 26.55
C GLY A 60 15.99 12.76 26.56
N MET A 61 16.46 12.23 25.42
CA MET A 61 17.85 11.79 25.25
C MET A 61 18.84 12.92 25.54
N HIS A 62 18.52 14.15 25.13
CA HIS A 62 19.33 15.32 25.44
C HIS A 62 19.37 15.65 26.95
N SER A 63 18.29 15.45 27.69
CA SER A 63 18.28 15.62 29.15
C SER A 63 19.10 14.55 29.88
N ASP A 64 18.96 13.29 29.46
CA ASP A 64 19.67 12.13 30.05
C ASP A 64 21.18 12.24 29.83
N GLN A 65 21.62 12.46 28.58
CA GLN A 65 23.04 12.51 28.22
C GLN A 65 23.84 13.63 28.88
N ASN A 66 23.19 14.73 29.25
CA ASN A 66 23.82 15.83 29.97
C ASN A 66 23.59 15.77 31.50
N GLY A 67 22.86 14.77 32.00
CA GLY A 67 22.55 14.61 33.42
C GLY A 67 21.67 15.72 34.02
N TYR A 68 20.92 16.46 33.19
CA TYR A 68 19.99 17.48 33.67
C TYR A 68 18.91 16.84 34.56
N LYS A 69 18.37 17.59 35.52
CA LYS A 69 17.28 17.14 36.42
C LYS A 69 15.90 17.23 35.77
N THR A 70 15.68 18.26 34.95
CA THR A 70 14.36 18.60 34.39
C THR A 70 14.28 18.30 32.90
N ASN A 71 13.05 18.19 32.38
CA ASN A 71 12.79 18.16 30.93
C ASN A 71 12.14 19.48 30.45
N GLN A 72 12.48 20.60 31.07
CA GLN A 72 11.93 21.91 30.71
C GLN A 72 12.84 22.61 29.71
N TYR A 73 12.29 22.95 28.53
CA TYR A 73 13.05 23.51 27.41
C TYR A 73 12.55 24.89 26.98
N THR A 74 13.44 25.77 26.56
CA THR A 74 13.10 27.15 26.20
C THR A 74 13.88 27.65 24.98
N LEU A 75 13.33 28.63 24.25
CA LEU A 75 14.03 29.29 23.15
C LEU A 75 15.02 30.33 23.71
N PHE A 76 16.19 30.48 23.09
CA PHE A 76 17.20 31.47 23.47
C PHE A 76 16.61 32.90 23.59
N SER A 77 15.73 33.27 22.66
CA SER A 77 15.05 34.58 22.63
C SER A 77 14.03 34.77 23.75
N GLU A 78 13.55 33.70 24.38
CA GLU A 78 12.56 33.72 25.47
C GLU A 78 13.25 33.69 26.83
N ALA A 79 14.26 32.83 26.98
CA ALA A 79 15.26 32.88 28.05
C ALA A 79 15.80 34.32 28.22
N LYS A 80 16.31 34.92 27.14
CA LYS A 80 16.79 36.31 27.15
C LYS A 80 15.72 37.35 27.52
N LYS A 81 14.45 37.14 27.15
CA LYS A 81 13.33 38.04 27.52
C LYS A 81 12.99 37.99 29.01
N ARG A 82 13.21 36.86 29.69
CA ARG A 82 13.01 36.70 31.15
C ARG A 82 14.22 37.12 31.98
N GLY A 83 15.35 37.46 31.35
CA GLY A 83 16.63 37.72 32.01
C GLY A 83 17.50 36.46 32.20
N GLU A 84 16.90 35.27 32.07
CA GLU A 84 17.49 33.94 32.13
C GLU A 84 18.35 33.62 30.89
N SER A 85 19.34 34.45 30.55
CA SER A 85 20.17 34.21 29.35
C SER A 85 20.87 32.85 29.39
N VAL A 86 20.98 32.20 28.22
CA VAL A 86 21.72 30.94 28.03
C VAL A 86 23.20 31.12 28.39
N GLN A 87 23.78 30.12 29.07
CA GLN A 87 25.18 30.17 29.52
C GLN A 87 26.18 30.04 28.36
N THR A 88 27.40 30.55 28.57
CA THR A 88 28.42 30.63 27.51
C THR A 88 28.99 29.25 27.16
N LYS A 89 29.03 28.93 25.86
CA LYS A 89 29.40 27.63 25.24
C LYS A 89 28.32 26.54 25.28
N GLU A 90 27.15 26.78 25.86
CA GLU A 90 26.06 25.80 25.84
C GLU A 90 25.59 25.48 24.41
N LYS A 91 25.34 24.19 24.16
CA LYS A 91 24.82 23.69 22.87
C LYS A 91 23.36 23.32 23.05
N GLY A 92 22.47 23.97 22.31
CA GLY A 92 21.07 23.61 22.27
C GLY A 92 20.82 22.36 21.41
N VAL A 93 19.59 21.86 21.50
CA VAL A 93 19.07 20.68 20.81
C VAL A 93 18.12 21.09 19.67
N PRO A 94 18.16 20.43 18.50
CA PRO A 94 17.22 20.71 17.42
C PRO A 94 15.78 20.32 17.82
N PHE A 95 14.84 21.17 17.45
CA PHE A 95 13.41 20.98 17.63
C PHE A 95 12.70 21.21 16.29
N LEU A 96 11.90 20.25 15.86
CA LEU A 96 11.18 20.27 14.58
C LEU A 96 9.83 20.96 14.80
N TRP A 97 9.76 22.23 14.40
CA TRP A 97 8.59 23.07 14.56
C TRP A 97 7.75 23.06 13.28
N TYR A 98 6.49 22.63 13.37
CA TYR A 98 5.57 22.67 12.25
C TYR A 98 4.65 23.89 12.31
N ASN A 99 4.43 24.52 11.16
CA ASN A 99 3.46 25.59 11.00
C ASN A 99 2.59 25.39 9.75
N TRP A 100 1.48 26.12 9.72
CA TRP A 100 0.54 26.20 8.60
C TRP A 100 0.33 27.68 8.28
N ASN A 101 1.40 28.33 7.82
CA ASN A 101 1.39 29.77 7.55
C ASN A 101 0.83 30.11 6.15
N GLU A 102 0.73 29.11 5.27
CA GLU A 102 0.27 29.22 3.89
C GLU A 102 -0.78 28.14 3.59
N TYR A 103 -1.69 28.44 2.66
CA TYR A 103 -2.76 27.55 2.21
C TYR A 103 -2.81 27.60 0.68
N VAL A 104 -2.99 26.45 0.03
CA VAL A 104 -3.10 26.32 -1.44
C VAL A 104 -4.51 25.91 -1.84
N ASN A 105 -5.03 26.46 -2.93
CA ASN A 105 -6.32 26.05 -3.50
C ASN A 105 -6.23 24.61 -4.05
N LYS A 106 -7.20 23.76 -3.71
CA LYS A 106 -7.31 22.36 -4.17
C LYS A 106 -7.49 22.26 -5.68
N HIS A 107 -8.10 23.27 -6.29
CA HIS A 107 -8.44 23.35 -7.71
C HIS A 107 -7.40 24.14 -8.52
N ASN A 108 -6.57 24.97 -7.87
CA ASN A 108 -5.53 25.78 -8.50
C ASN A 108 -4.22 25.77 -7.67
N PRO A 109 -3.25 24.89 -7.96
CA PRO A 109 -2.01 24.75 -7.18
C PRO A 109 -1.12 26.01 -7.11
N ASP A 110 -1.28 26.96 -8.04
CA ASP A 110 -0.55 28.22 -8.04
C ASP A 110 -1.18 29.28 -7.13
N GLU A 111 -2.47 29.14 -6.79
CA GLU A 111 -3.16 30.05 -5.88
C GLU A 111 -2.85 29.70 -4.42
N LYS A 112 -1.89 30.43 -3.85
CA LYS A 112 -1.48 30.33 -2.45
C LYS A 112 -1.81 31.62 -1.70
N ILE A 113 -2.38 31.47 -0.50
CA ILE A 113 -2.78 32.56 0.39
C ILE A 113 -2.16 32.39 1.78
N SER A 114 -2.00 33.48 2.54
CA SER A 114 -1.51 33.38 3.91
C SER A 114 -2.56 32.81 4.85
N ARG A 115 -2.15 32.33 6.02
CA ARG A 115 -3.07 31.92 7.09
C ARG A 115 -4.06 33.02 7.47
N SER A 116 -3.62 34.29 7.49
CA SER A 116 -4.49 35.44 7.76
C SER A 116 -5.60 35.60 6.71
N ASP A 117 -5.25 35.42 5.44
CA ASP A 117 -6.21 35.54 4.33
C ASP A 117 -7.18 34.35 4.32
N TYR A 118 -6.67 33.13 4.54
CA TYR A 118 -7.50 31.93 4.71
C TYR A 118 -8.49 32.09 5.87
N GLN A 119 -8.06 32.63 7.01
CA GLN A 119 -8.93 32.90 8.16
C GLN A 119 -9.94 34.05 7.91
N ALA A 120 -9.77 34.83 6.85
CA ALA A 120 -10.73 35.85 6.40
C ALA A 120 -11.71 35.34 5.32
N LEU A 121 -11.53 34.12 4.79
CA LEU A 121 -12.50 33.47 3.91
C LEU A 121 -13.72 32.97 4.69
N SER A 122 -14.88 32.92 4.02
CA SER A 122 -16.06 32.19 4.52
C SER A 122 -15.79 30.68 4.59
N SER A 123 -16.54 29.95 5.43
CA SER A 123 -16.50 28.49 5.58
C SER A 123 -16.38 27.76 4.25
N ASP A 124 -17.30 28.06 3.35
CA ASP A 124 -17.50 27.37 2.07
C ASP A 124 -16.30 27.61 1.13
N LYS A 125 -15.59 28.73 1.28
CA LYS A 125 -14.34 29.03 0.56
C LYS A 125 -13.10 28.51 1.28
N GLN A 126 -13.13 28.31 2.59
CA GLN A 126 -12.05 27.60 3.28
C GLN A 126 -11.99 26.13 2.84
N GLU A 127 -13.12 25.53 2.46
CA GLU A 127 -13.17 24.19 1.87
C GLU A 127 -12.46 24.08 0.51
N ASP A 128 -12.36 25.15 -0.29
CA ASP A 128 -11.54 25.14 -1.51
C ASP A 128 -10.03 25.04 -1.23
N TYR A 129 -9.59 25.34 -0.01
CA TYR A 129 -8.17 25.47 0.33
C TYR A 129 -7.64 24.32 1.20
N LYS A 130 -6.32 24.21 1.27
CA LYS A 130 -5.60 23.21 2.05
C LYS A 130 -4.31 23.79 2.62
N GLY A 131 -4.15 23.71 3.93
CA GLY A 131 -2.94 24.21 4.61
C GLY A 131 -1.67 23.47 4.17
N ILE A 132 -0.64 24.25 3.81
CA ILE A 132 0.71 23.76 3.53
C ILE A 132 1.42 23.59 4.89
N ARG A 133 1.94 22.40 5.17
CA ARG A 133 2.64 22.07 6.42
C ARG A 133 4.13 22.34 6.26
N ASN A 134 4.59 23.52 6.66
CA ASN A 134 5.99 23.92 6.58
C ASN A 134 6.76 23.44 7.84
N ARG A 135 7.98 22.92 7.65
CA ARG A 135 8.88 22.47 8.73
C ARG A 135 9.98 23.51 8.96
N GLU A 136 10.06 24.06 10.16
CA GLU A 136 11.16 24.89 10.64
C GLU A 136 12.02 24.09 11.63
N VAL A 137 13.34 24.15 11.50
CA VAL A 137 14.25 23.75 12.59
C VAL A 137 14.40 24.93 13.55
N ARG A 138 14.17 24.70 14.84
CA ARG A 138 14.48 25.65 15.91
C ARG A 138 15.48 25.01 16.88
N THR A 139 16.17 25.83 17.67
CA THR A 139 17.12 25.36 18.69
C THR A 139 16.56 25.68 20.08
N LEU A 140 16.36 24.64 20.89
CA LEU A 140 15.94 24.76 22.28
C LEU A 140 17.12 24.52 23.21
N PHE A 141 17.02 25.06 24.42
CA PHE A 141 17.96 24.86 25.51
C PHE A 141 17.18 24.38 26.74
N ASN A 142 17.73 23.42 27.49
CA ASN A 142 17.16 23.06 28.79
C ASN A 142 17.28 24.28 29.74
N ILE A 143 16.35 24.47 30.68
CA ILE A 143 16.46 25.58 31.65
C ILE A 143 17.75 25.54 32.47
N GLU A 144 18.36 24.36 32.64
CA GLU A 144 19.65 24.18 33.32
C GLU A 144 20.84 24.74 32.53
N GLN A 145 20.70 24.86 31.20
CA GLN A 145 21.65 25.57 30.31
C GLN A 145 21.47 27.10 30.35
N THR A 146 20.50 27.61 31.11
CA THR A 146 20.29 29.05 31.31
C THR A 146 20.89 29.53 32.61
N THR A 147 20.86 30.84 32.83
CA THR A 147 21.22 31.46 34.11
C THR A 147 20.10 31.39 35.16
N LEU A 148 18.93 30.80 34.86
CA LEU A 148 17.84 30.61 35.84
C LEU A 148 18.31 29.97 37.17
N PRO A 149 19.12 28.89 37.21
CA PRO A 149 19.58 28.30 38.46
C PRO A 149 20.50 29.21 39.31
N MET A 150 20.99 30.32 38.73
CA MET A 150 21.84 31.30 39.39
C MET A 150 21.10 32.59 39.76
N VAL A 151 20.17 33.02 38.90
CA VAL A 151 19.44 34.31 39.01
C VAL A 151 18.16 34.16 39.84
N ASP A 152 17.43 33.05 39.67
CA ASP A 152 16.28 32.69 40.51
C ASP A 152 16.31 31.19 40.80
N LYS A 153 17.23 30.82 41.70
CA LYS A 153 17.34 29.47 42.21
C LYS A 153 16.04 28.99 42.89
N THR A 154 15.27 29.89 43.49
CA THR A 154 13.99 29.55 44.15
C THR A 154 12.96 29.02 43.14
N THR A 155 12.78 29.68 42.01
CA THR A 155 11.96 29.16 40.91
C THR A 155 12.55 27.88 40.32
N PHE A 156 13.87 27.79 40.12
CA PHE A 156 14.51 26.56 39.62
C PHE A 156 14.29 25.34 40.54
N ASP A 157 14.60 25.45 41.83
CA ASP A 157 14.44 24.39 42.82
C ASP A 157 12.95 23.96 42.96
N THR A 158 12.00 24.84 42.64
CA THR A 158 10.57 24.53 42.60
C THR A 158 10.23 23.69 41.37
N VAL A 159 10.70 24.10 40.18
CA VAL A 159 10.51 23.34 38.92
C VAL A 159 11.15 21.95 38.99
N VAL A 160 12.29 21.81 39.69
CA VAL A 160 12.91 20.51 40.00
C VAL A 160 11.99 19.64 40.87
N LYS A 161 11.41 20.18 41.94
CA LYS A 161 10.49 19.43 42.83
C LYS A 161 9.17 19.05 42.16
N GLU A 162 8.73 19.83 41.17
CA GLU A 162 7.49 19.57 40.43
C GLU A 162 7.68 18.62 39.24
N THR A 163 8.85 18.63 38.59
CA THR A 163 9.05 17.99 37.26
C THR A 163 10.28 17.10 37.12
N GLY A 164 11.20 17.14 38.08
CA GLY A 164 12.42 16.33 38.13
C GLY A 164 12.18 14.86 38.46
N PRO A 165 13.24 14.04 38.64
CA PRO A 165 13.11 12.64 39.00
C PRO A 165 12.48 12.47 40.40
N LEU A 166 11.85 11.33 40.67
CA LEU A 166 11.14 11.01 41.92
C LEU A 166 11.95 11.34 43.18
N LYS A 167 13.25 11.02 43.18
CA LYS A 167 14.18 11.31 44.30
C LYS A 167 14.37 12.80 44.63
N ASP A 168 14.07 13.69 43.68
CA ASP A 168 14.10 15.16 43.84
C ASP A 168 12.68 15.77 44.01
N ARG A 169 11.61 14.99 43.80
CA ARG A 169 10.20 15.42 43.88
C ARG A 169 9.68 15.39 45.32
N THR A 170 8.67 16.22 45.61
CA THR A 170 8.00 16.26 46.94
C THR A 170 6.79 15.33 47.06
N ASP A 171 6.32 14.75 45.95
CA ASP A 171 5.06 14.00 45.83
C ASP A 171 5.27 12.50 45.54
N ILE A 172 6.40 11.93 46.01
CA ILE A 172 6.94 10.61 45.62
C ILE A 172 5.90 9.46 45.64
N GLU A 173 5.10 9.33 46.71
CA GLU A 173 4.08 8.27 46.81
C GLU A 173 2.92 8.49 45.84
N SER A 174 2.46 9.74 45.66
CA SER A 174 1.44 10.08 44.66
C SER A 174 1.97 9.78 43.26
N ALA A 175 3.17 10.26 42.96
CA ALA A 175 3.84 10.10 41.69
C ALA A 175 4.08 8.63 41.32
N SER A 176 4.48 7.78 42.26
CA SER A 176 4.64 6.33 42.02
C SER A 176 3.30 5.65 41.71
N ASN A 177 2.22 6.03 42.41
CA ASN A 177 0.88 5.54 42.10
C ASN A 177 0.34 6.10 40.78
N GLU A 178 0.68 7.34 40.40
CA GLU A 178 0.34 7.95 39.09
C GLU A 178 0.94 7.15 37.92
N ILE A 179 2.18 6.67 38.04
CA ILE A 179 2.81 5.80 37.02
C ILE A 179 1.96 4.54 36.80
N ARG A 180 1.65 3.82 37.90
CA ARG A 180 0.87 2.59 37.84
C ARG A 180 -0.54 2.82 37.30
N GLN A 181 -1.23 3.84 37.82
CA GLN A 181 -2.59 4.18 37.39
C GLN A 181 -2.63 4.63 35.92
N GLY A 182 -1.56 5.27 35.43
CA GLY A 182 -1.38 5.64 34.03
C GLY A 182 -1.23 4.42 33.11
N VAL A 183 -0.42 3.42 33.50
CA VAL A 183 -0.29 2.14 32.76
C VAL A 183 -1.61 1.37 32.75
N GLU A 184 -2.30 1.30 33.89
CA GLU A 184 -3.58 0.60 34.01
C GLU A 184 -4.70 1.29 33.19
N ASN A 185 -4.77 2.62 33.18
CA ASN A 185 -5.69 3.37 32.30
C ASN A 185 -5.31 3.22 30.82
N LEU A 186 -4.03 3.31 30.45
CA LEU A 186 -3.57 3.10 29.07
C LEU A 186 -4.05 1.74 28.54
N LEU A 187 -3.91 0.68 29.35
CA LEU A 187 -4.39 -0.67 29.00
C LEU A 187 -5.92 -0.76 28.96
N GLU A 188 -6.63 -0.12 29.88
CA GLU A 188 -8.11 -0.13 29.87
C GLU A 188 -8.69 0.60 28.65
N GLN A 189 -8.16 1.79 28.31
CA GLN A 189 -8.61 2.54 27.15
C GLN A 189 -8.17 1.87 25.83
N SER A 190 -6.95 1.33 25.76
CA SER A 190 -6.49 0.60 24.57
C SER A 190 -7.32 -0.66 24.30
N ARG A 191 -7.74 -1.38 25.35
CA ARG A 191 -8.64 -2.54 25.26
C ARG A 191 -10.00 -2.18 24.66
N LYS A 192 -10.52 -0.97 24.93
CA LYS A 192 -11.81 -0.49 24.41
C LYS A 192 -11.69 0.09 23.01
N ASN A 193 -10.61 0.84 22.77
CA ASN A 193 -10.55 1.84 21.71
C ASN A 193 -9.44 1.59 20.67
N LEU A 194 -8.52 0.64 20.89
CA LEU A 194 -7.37 0.39 20.00
C LEU A 194 -7.29 -1.06 19.51
N VAL A 195 -7.19 -2.03 20.41
CA VAL A 195 -6.87 -3.44 20.11
C VAL A 195 -7.37 -4.36 21.23
N ASP A 196 -7.73 -5.61 20.92
CA ASP A 196 -8.07 -6.60 21.95
C ASP A 196 -6.80 -7.00 22.74
N ILE A 197 -6.94 -7.10 24.07
CA ILE A 197 -5.85 -7.39 25.00
C ILE A 197 -6.21 -8.62 25.83
N ARG A 198 -5.61 -9.77 25.54
CA ARG A 198 -5.89 -11.04 26.25
C ARG A 198 -4.77 -11.38 27.22
N THR A 199 -5.12 -12.11 28.27
CA THR A 199 -4.14 -12.65 29.22
C THR A 199 -3.38 -13.80 28.56
N ASP A 200 -2.06 -13.72 28.51
CA ASP A 200 -1.21 -14.84 28.10
C ASP A 200 -1.03 -15.84 29.25
N THR A 201 -0.91 -17.13 28.89
CA THR A 201 -0.64 -18.23 29.84
C THR A 201 0.73 -18.88 29.63
N THR A 202 1.52 -18.44 28.64
CA THR A 202 2.88 -18.95 28.40
C THR A 202 3.95 -18.21 29.20
N GLY A 203 3.65 -16.98 29.64
CA GLY A 203 4.57 -16.09 30.34
C GLY A 203 5.32 -15.12 29.41
N VAL A 204 4.89 -14.96 28.15
CA VAL A 204 5.57 -14.12 27.15
C VAL A 204 4.60 -13.15 26.49
N ALA A 205 4.85 -11.85 26.66
CA ALA A 205 4.14 -10.79 25.96
C ALA A 205 4.39 -10.85 24.45
N HIS A 206 3.32 -10.86 23.65
CA HIS A 206 3.41 -10.88 22.19
C HIS A 206 2.18 -10.23 21.54
N TYR A 207 2.33 -9.81 20.29
CA TYR A 207 1.22 -9.31 19.46
C TYR A 207 1.01 -10.26 18.28
N ASP A 208 -0.19 -10.82 18.16
CA ASP A 208 -0.59 -11.65 17.02
C ASP A 208 -1.18 -10.75 15.93
N SER A 209 -0.34 -10.38 14.96
CA SER A 209 -0.71 -9.51 13.84
C SER A 209 -1.67 -10.15 12.82
N LYS A 210 -2.00 -11.44 12.95
CA LYS A 210 -3.02 -12.10 12.11
C LYS A 210 -4.40 -12.10 12.76
N LYS A 211 -4.46 -12.18 14.09
CA LYS A 211 -5.72 -12.05 14.85
C LYS A 211 -6.03 -10.63 15.27
N ASP A 212 -5.03 -9.74 15.20
CA ASP A 212 -5.02 -8.39 15.76
C ASP A 212 -5.30 -8.36 17.27
N ILE A 213 -4.57 -9.22 18.01
CA ILE A 213 -4.70 -9.39 19.47
C ILE A 213 -3.34 -9.19 20.13
N VAL A 214 -3.30 -8.34 21.16
CA VAL A 214 -2.19 -8.26 22.11
C VAL A 214 -2.37 -9.30 23.21
N PHE A 215 -1.36 -10.11 23.47
CA PHE A 215 -1.32 -11.08 24.56
C PHE A 215 -0.29 -10.61 25.61
N LEU A 216 -0.74 -10.42 26.86
CA LEU A 216 0.10 -9.99 27.98
C LEU A 216 -0.03 -10.96 29.17
N PRO A 217 1.07 -11.45 29.76
CA PRO A 217 1.01 -12.22 30.99
C PRO A 217 0.44 -11.37 32.15
N PRO A 218 -0.06 -12.01 33.23
CA PRO A 218 -0.44 -11.28 34.44
C PRO A 218 0.74 -10.48 35.00
N ALA A 219 0.54 -9.23 35.43
CA ALA A 219 1.62 -8.40 35.98
C ALA A 219 2.38 -9.05 37.16
N SER A 220 1.76 -10.02 37.84
CA SER A 220 2.36 -10.84 38.92
C SER A 220 3.33 -11.93 38.45
N SER A 221 3.51 -12.17 37.14
CA SER A 221 4.55 -13.07 36.61
C SER A 221 5.87 -12.34 36.31
N TYR A 222 5.90 -11.01 36.43
CA TYR A 222 7.09 -10.19 36.25
C TYR A 222 7.77 -9.93 37.61
N GLU A 223 9.10 -9.96 37.64
CA GLU A 223 9.88 -9.64 38.86
C GLU A 223 9.73 -8.16 39.24
N HIS A 224 9.59 -7.28 38.25
CA HIS A 224 9.42 -5.83 38.42
C HIS A 224 8.26 -5.32 37.55
N TYR A 225 7.39 -4.47 38.12
CA TYR A 225 6.23 -3.91 37.43
C TYR A 225 6.61 -3.06 36.19
N ASP A 226 7.76 -2.38 36.24
CA ASP A 226 8.27 -1.64 35.08
C ASP A 226 8.49 -2.51 33.84
N ASP A 227 8.92 -3.77 34.00
CA ASP A 227 9.13 -4.66 32.86
C ASP A 227 7.80 -5.16 32.27
N TYR A 228 6.76 -5.35 33.10
CA TYR A 228 5.38 -5.53 32.62
C TYR A 228 4.90 -4.29 31.84
N ALA A 229 5.16 -3.08 32.36
CA ALA A 229 4.76 -1.84 31.71
C ALA A 229 5.51 -1.59 30.38
N ARG A 230 6.79 -1.95 30.29
CA ARG A 230 7.60 -1.92 29.05
C ARG A 230 7.03 -2.85 27.99
N ASP A 231 6.76 -4.11 28.34
CA ASP A 231 6.14 -5.09 27.44
C ASP A 231 4.74 -4.65 26.99
N ALA A 232 3.90 -4.19 27.93
CA ALA A 232 2.58 -3.67 27.65
C ALA A 232 2.60 -2.52 26.63
N VAL A 233 3.43 -1.49 26.86
CA VAL A 233 3.60 -0.37 25.93
C VAL A 233 4.14 -0.85 24.58
N SER A 234 5.14 -1.73 24.57
CA SER A 234 5.75 -2.25 23.33
C SER A 234 4.76 -3.02 22.45
N MET A 235 3.89 -3.85 23.06
CA MET A 235 2.86 -4.57 22.31
C MET A 235 1.76 -3.64 21.78
N LEU A 236 1.40 -2.58 22.49
CA LEU A 236 0.50 -1.54 21.98
C LEU A 236 1.13 -0.77 20.80
N MET A 237 2.41 -0.40 20.89
CA MET A 237 3.13 0.24 19.78
C MET A 237 3.20 -0.67 18.54
N SER A 238 3.42 -1.97 18.74
CA SER A 238 3.34 -2.99 17.68
C SER A 238 1.95 -3.04 17.02
N ALA A 239 0.89 -3.07 17.83
CA ALA A 239 -0.50 -3.09 17.35
C ALA A 239 -0.89 -1.86 16.51
N THR A 240 -0.34 -0.67 16.78
CA THR A 240 -0.60 0.52 15.91
C THR A 240 -0.11 0.31 14.47
N GLY A 241 0.89 -0.54 14.24
CA GLY A 241 1.45 -0.82 12.91
C GLY A 241 0.58 -1.70 12.01
N HIS A 242 -0.48 -2.31 12.57
CA HIS A 242 -1.38 -3.25 11.89
C HIS A 242 -1.94 -2.74 10.55
N GLN A 243 -2.25 -3.67 9.64
CA GLN A 243 -2.78 -3.37 8.31
C GLN A 243 -4.08 -2.55 8.31
N GLN A 244 -4.93 -2.75 9.32
CA GLN A 244 -6.18 -1.99 9.50
C GLN A 244 -6.01 -0.68 10.29
N ARG A 245 -4.78 -0.35 10.69
CA ARG A 245 -4.39 0.89 11.39
C ARG A 245 -3.37 1.68 10.54
N LEU A 246 -2.13 1.86 11.01
CA LEU A 246 -1.12 2.67 10.32
C LEU A 246 -0.43 1.96 9.14
N ALA A 247 -0.65 0.66 8.92
CA ALA A 247 -0.16 -0.08 7.76
C ALA A 247 1.36 0.06 7.51
N ARG A 248 2.18 0.03 8.57
CA ARG A 248 3.63 0.28 8.50
C ARG A 248 4.35 -0.86 7.78
N GLU A 249 5.36 -0.55 6.96
CA GLU A 249 5.90 -1.51 5.98
C GLU A 249 6.57 -2.77 6.57
N GLY A 250 7.00 -2.77 7.84
CA GLY A 250 7.46 -3.98 8.52
C GLY A 250 6.36 -4.91 9.05
N MET A 251 5.09 -4.53 8.85
CA MET A 251 3.90 -5.34 9.12
C MET A 251 3.19 -5.77 7.81
N VAL A 252 3.76 -5.42 6.66
CA VAL A 252 3.16 -5.54 5.31
C VAL A 252 3.79 -6.73 4.57
N VAL A 253 2.98 -7.74 4.22
CA VAL A 253 3.46 -9.01 3.66
C VAL A 253 3.51 -8.95 2.13
N LYS A 254 4.70 -8.81 1.55
CA LYS A 254 4.91 -8.79 0.09
C LYS A 254 5.35 -10.18 -0.38
N ASN A 255 4.57 -10.82 -1.26
CA ASN A 255 4.82 -12.18 -1.77
C ASN A 255 5.00 -13.22 -0.64
N GLY A 256 4.15 -13.18 0.38
CA GLY A 256 4.18 -14.12 1.51
C GLY A 256 5.32 -13.90 2.53
N LYS A 257 6.12 -12.84 2.40
CA LYS A 257 7.17 -12.45 3.38
C LYS A 257 7.15 -10.94 3.64
N VAL A 258 7.60 -10.52 4.82
CA VAL A 258 8.00 -9.12 5.03
C VAL A 258 9.48 -8.98 4.65
N SER A 259 9.89 -7.81 4.16
CA SER A 259 11.33 -7.53 4.00
C SER A 259 12.03 -7.50 5.36
N GLU A 260 13.20 -8.14 5.46
CA GLU A 260 13.98 -8.21 6.70
C GLU A 260 14.37 -6.80 7.20
N ASP A 261 14.70 -5.89 6.29
CA ASP A 261 15.06 -4.51 6.62
C ASP A 261 13.83 -3.68 7.04
N ALA A 262 12.66 -3.96 6.46
CA ALA A 262 11.40 -3.37 6.90
C ALA A 262 11.00 -3.86 8.31
N MET A 263 11.25 -5.15 8.64
CA MET A 263 11.09 -5.67 10.00
C MET A 263 12.03 -4.95 11.00
N LYS A 264 13.31 -4.73 10.64
CA LYS A 264 14.27 -4.00 11.48
C LYS A 264 13.87 -2.55 11.68
N GLN A 265 13.39 -1.88 10.62
CA GLN A 265 12.88 -0.50 10.68
C GLN A 265 11.63 -0.40 11.56
N GLU A 266 10.67 -1.31 11.40
CA GLU A 266 9.47 -1.37 12.24
C GLU A 266 9.84 -1.60 13.71
N ARG A 267 10.84 -2.45 13.98
CA ARG A 267 11.33 -2.63 15.34
C ARG A 267 11.95 -1.35 15.91
N LEU A 268 12.69 -0.57 15.13
CA LEU A 268 13.19 0.75 15.55
C LEU A 268 12.03 1.70 15.88
N VAL A 269 10.98 1.76 15.04
CA VAL A 269 9.78 2.57 15.29
C VAL A 269 9.10 2.15 16.59
N ILE A 270 8.93 0.85 16.84
CA ILE A 270 8.32 0.30 18.07
C ILE A 270 9.14 0.69 19.31
N GLU A 271 10.46 0.49 19.31
CA GLU A 271 11.29 0.81 20.49
C GLU A 271 11.31 2.32 20.77
N VAL A 272 11.42 3.16 19.74
CA VAL A 272 11.46 4.63 19.87
C VAL A 272 10.11 5.19 20.32
N ALA A 273 8.99 4.72 19.75
CA ALA A 273 7.66 5.10 20.20
C ALA A 273 7.39 4.60 21.64
N SER A 274 7.83 3.39 21.98
CA SER A 274 7.72 2.86 23.35
C SER A 274 8.47 3.74 24.33
N ALA A 275 9.67 4.23 24.00
CA ALA A 275 10.40 5.15 24.86
C ALA A 275 9.68 6.50 25.05
N VAL A 276 9.02 7.05 24.03
CA VAL A 276 8.16 8.24 24.20
C VAL A 276 7.05 7.95 25.22
N LYS A 277 6.29 6.86 25.04
CA LYS A 277 5.14 6.57 25.92
C LYS A 277 5.57 6.21 27.34
N LEU A 278 6.69 5.51 27.50
CA LEU A 278 7.29 5.26 28.82
C LEU A 278 7.76 6.57 29.48
N GLN A 279 8.34 7.50 28.72
CA GLN A 279 8.72 8.83 29.22
C GLN A 279 7.51 9.68 29.66
N GLU A 280 6.38 9.59 28.96
CA GLU A 280 5.09 10.16 29.42
C GLU A 280 4.61 9.55 30.74
N LEU A 281 4.74 8.23 30.87
CA LEU A 281 4.39 7.47 32.06
C LEU A 281 5.44 7.53 33.18
N GLY A 282 6.55 8.26 33.02
CA GLY A 282 7.62 8.35 34.02
C GLY A 282 8.65 7.22 34.02
N ILE A 283 8.48 6.17 33.23
CA ILE A 283 9.28 4.94 33.27
C ILE A 283 10.54 5.06 32.39
N SER A 284 11.70 4.57 32.86
CA SER A 284 12.93 4.48 32.05
C SER A 284 12.80 3.44 30.92
N ALA A 285 13.23 3.78 29.71
CA ALA A 285 13.11 2.92 28.54
C ALA A 285 14.31 1.98 28.36
N LYS A 286 14.02 0.71 28.08
CA LYS A 286 14.97 -0.41 28.08
C LYS A 286 14.74 -1.25 26.82
N LEU A 287 15.78 -1.42 26.01
CA LEU A 287 15.73 -2.24 24.80
C LEU A 287 15.56 -3.72 25.16
N SER A 288 14.79 -4.45 24.34
CA SER A 288 14.75 -5.92 24.46
C SER A 288 16.11 -6.56 24.11
N PRO A 289 16.39 -7.80 24.56
CA PRO A 289 17.64 -8.50 24.23
C PRO A 289 17.89 -8.68 22.72
N ASP A 290 16.84 -8.69 21.90
CA ASP A 290 16.97 -8.74 20.43
C ASP A 290 17.17 -7.35 19.83
N SER A 291 16.45 -6.35 20.35
CA SER A 291 16.58 -4.94 19.96
C SER A 291 18.00 -4.42 20.21
N LEU A 292 18.62 -4.82 21.33
CA LEU A 292 20.00 -4.45 21.65
C LEU A 292 21.00 -4.93 20.58
N LYS A 293 20.77 -6.10 19.96
CA LYS A 293 21.59 -6.64 18.86
C LYS A 293 21.42 -5.87 17.55
N MET A 294 20.32 -5.15 17.38
CA MET A 294 20.02 -4.37 16.16
C MET A 294 20.57 -2.93 16.21
N THR A 295 21.04 -2.46 17.37
CA THR A 295 21.51 -1.08 17.56
C THR A 295 22.56 -0.65 16.54
N ASP A 296 23.58 -1.46 16.28
CA ASP A 296 24.65 -1.12 15.32
C ASP A 296 24.16 -1.06 13.86
N TYR A 297 23.14 -1.86 13.50
CA TYR A 297 22.46 -1.74 12.20
C TYR A 297 21.66 -0.44 12.13
N TRP A 298 20.84 -0.14 13.14
CA TRP A 298 20.03 1.09 13.16
C TRP A 298 20.88 2.37 13.11
N LEU A 299 22.03 2.40 13.80
CA LEU A 299 22.95 3.54 13.76
C LEU A 299 23.65 3.69 12.41
N ARG A 300 23.83 2.60 11.64
CA ARG A 300 24.29 2.68 10.25
C ARG A 300 23.19 3.26 9.36
N GLU A 301 22.00 2.67 9.35
CA GLU A 301 20.90 3.13 8.49
C GLU A 301 20.53 4.60 8.76
N LEU A 302 20.52 5.03 10.03
CA LEU A 302 20.26 6.42 10.42
C LEU A 302 21.34 7.41 9.94
N LYS A 303 22.54 6.94 9.59
CA LYS A 303 23.63 7.74 9.03
C LYS A 303 23.72 7.67 7.50
N GLU A 304 23.32 6.53 6.92
CA GLU A 304 23.52 6.22 5.50
C GLU A 304 22.26 6.44 4.64
N ASP A 305 21.04 6.19 5.15
CA ASP A 305 19.80 6.55 4.44
C ASP A 305 19.31 7.97 4.82
N PRO A 306 19.27 8.93 3.88
CA PRO A 306 18.75 10.26 4.16
C PRO A 306 17.24 10.31 4.44
N HIS A 307 16.47 9.25 4.17
CA HIS A 307 15.01 9.20 4.36
C HIS A 307 14.57 8.65 5.72
N LEU A 308 15.27 7.62 6.24
CA LEU A 308 14.92 6.94 7.51
C LEU A 308 14.67 7.91 8.67
N PRO A 309 15.43 9.01 8.88
CA PRO A 309 15.11 9.98 9.94
C PRO A 309 13.74 10.65 9.80
N ASP A 310 13.27 10.98 8.59
CA ASP A 310 11.92 11.55 8.40
C ASP A 310 10.83 10.48 8.50
N ILE A 311 11.14 9.24 8.11
CA ILE A 311 10.23 8.09 8.25
C ILE A 311 10.03 7.75 9.73
N LEU A 312 11.12 7.72 10.52
CA LEU A 312 11.09 7.53 11.96
C LEU A 312 10.35 8.68 12.66
N GLU A 313 10.60 9.94 12.27
CA GLU A 313 9.80 11.08 12.74
C GLU A 313 8.31 10.86 12.47
N ARG A 314 7.94 10.55 11.23
CA ARG A 314 6.53 10.37 10.81
C ARG A 314 5.86 9.25 11.59
N ASP A 315 6.46 8.07 11.65
CA ASP A 315 5.80 6.87 12.13
C ASP A 315 5.76 6.80 13.66
N VAL A 316 6.75 7.36 14.38
CA VAL A 316 6.68 7.54 15.84
C VAL A 316 5.61 8.55 16.23
N ASN A 317 5.50 9.68 15.51
CA ASN A 317 4.44 10.66 15.76
C ASN A 317 3.05 10.08 15.50
N ASN A 318 2.86 9.32 14.41
CA ASN A 318 1.59 8.68 14.08
C ASN A 318 1.20 7.58 15.08
N ALA A 319 2.16 6.76 15.54
CA ALA A 319 1.92 5.71 16.54
C ALA A 319 1.43 6.30 17.87
N ILE A 320 2.08 7.37 18.34
CA ILE A 320 1.71 8.02 19.61
C ILE A 320 0.40 8.78 19.50
N ASP A 321 0.12 9.50 18.41
CA ASP A 321 -1.19 10.14 18.19
C ASP A 321 -2.34 9.13 18.20
N MET A 322 -2.14 7.94 17.60
CA MET A 322 -3.12 6.85 17.62
C MET A 322 -3.39 6.31 19.04
N VAL A 323 -2.35 6.15 19.86
CA VAL A 323 -2.51 5.72 21.26
C VAL A 323 -3.13 6.83 22.11
N HIS A 324 -2.75 8.09 21.90
CA HIS A 324 -3.35 9.25 22.57
C HIS A 324 -4.84 9.42 22.23
N LYS A 325 -5.27 9.05 21.02
CA LYS A 325 -6.69 9.00 20.64
C LYS A 325 -7.44 7.96 21.47
N ALA A 326 -6.94 6.72 21.48
CA ALA A 326 -7.50 5.65 22.27
C ALA A 326 -7.60 6.03 23.77
N GLU A 327 -6.55 6.62 24.35
CA GLU A 327 -6.53 7.11 25.74
C GLU A 327 -7.56 8.21 26.05
N ARG A 328 -7.99 9.00 25.06
CA ARG A 328 -9.03 10.03 25.22
C ARG A 328 -10.47 9.49 25.09
N GLY A 329 -10.64 8.21 24.77
CA GLY A 329 -11.95 7.63 24.48
C GLY A 329 -12.35 7.71 22.99
N GLU A 330 -11.46 8.15 22.11
CA GLU A 330 -11.69 8.12 20.66
C GLU A 330 -11.39 6.69 20.14
N GLU A 331 -12.41 5.99 19.65
CA GLU A 331 -12.24 4.67 19.05
C GLU A 331 -11.41 4.79 17.76
N VAL A 332 -10.32 4.02 17.68
CA VAL A 332 -9.44 3.99 16.51
C VAL A 332 -10.12 3.18 15.42
N GLU A 333 -10.84 3.88 14.56
CA GLU A 333 -11.56 3.26 13.45
C GLU A 333 -10.62 2.45 12.55
N LEU A 334 -10.93 1.17 12.41
CA LEU A 334 -10.24 0.28 11.49
C LEU A 334 -10.58 0.66 10.05
N ASN A 335 -9.58 0.72 9.16
CA ASN A 335 -9.74 1.27 7.81
C ASN A 335 -10.92 0.66 7.01
N ASN A 336 -11.12 -0.66 7.07
CA ASN A 336 -12.26 -1.32 6.43
C ASN A 336 -13.62 -0.87 7.02
N ARG A 337 -13.70 -0.59 8.32
CA ARG A 337 -14.94 -0.19 8.99
C ARG A 337 -15.37 1.22 8.57
N VAL A 338 -14.42 2.14 8.37
CA VAL A 338 -14.69 3.47 7.81
C VAL A 338 -15.38 3.36 6.45
N LEU A 339 -14.83 2.51 5.57
CA LEU A 339 -15.39 2.28 4.23
C LEU A 339 -16.78 1.62 4.30
N GLN A 340 -16.97 0.63 5.18
CA GLN A 340 -18.28 -0.02 5.36
C GLN A 340 -19.35 0.91 5.96
N ASN A 341 -18.99 1.79 6.90
CA ASN A 341 -19.88 2.82 7.45
C ASN A 341 -20.34 3.78 6.34
N GLN A 342 -19.42 4.27 5.51
CA GLN A 342 -19.75 5.15 4.38
C GLN A 342 -20.67 4.47 3.36
N ILE A 343 -20.51 3.16 3.10
CA ILE A 343 -21.42 2.40 2.25
C ILE A 343 -22.82 2.31 2.88
N ALA A 344 -22.92 2.10 4.20
CA ALA A 344 -24.19 2.06 4.91
C ALA A 344 -24.92 3.42 4.90
N ASP A 345 -24.20 4.53 5.09
CA ASP A 345 -24.73 5.89 5.00
C ASP A 345 -25.31 6.17 3.60
N ILE A 346 -24.57 5.80 2.54
CA ILE A 346 -25.05 5.96 1.16
C ILE A 346 -26.24 5.02 0.88
N LYS A 347 -26.26 3.78 1.42
CA LYS A 347 -27.40 2.85 1.30
C LYS A 347 -28.67 3.43 1.90
N HIS A 348 -28.58 4.19 3.00
CA HIS A 348 -29.74 4.84 3.63
C HIS A 348 -30.33 5.99 2.79
N ILE A 349 -29.59 6.52 1.82
CA ILE A 349 -30.01 7.67 0.98
C ILE A 349 -30.63 7.21 -0.36
N LEU A 350 -30.46 5.94 -0.76
CA LEU A 350 -31.04 5.41 -2.00
C LEU A 350 -32.58 5.33 -1.96
N PRO A 351 -33.28 5.49 -3.11
CA PRO A 351 -34.71 5.21 -3.22
C PRO A 351 -35.01 3.74 -2.89
N LYS A 352 -35.84 3.49 -1.88
CA LYS A 352 -36.28 2.14 -1.54
C LYS A 352 -37.29 1.61 -2.56
N HIS A 353 -37.00 0.44 -3.11
CA HIS A 353 -37.91 -0.33 -3.95
C HIS A 353 -38.59 -1.45 -3.12
N TYR A 354 -39.76 -1.89 -3.57
CA TYR A 354 -40.64 -2.81 -2.83
C TYR A 354 -41.27 -3.86 -3.75
N TYR A 355 -40.65 -4.17 -4.90
CA TYR A 355 -41.19 -5.08 -5.90
C TYR A 355 -41.46 -6.48 -5.32
N VAL A 356 -40.54 -7.01 -4.49
CA VAL A 356 -40.67 -8.32 -3.84
C VAL A 356 -41.79 -8.30 -2.81
N ALA A 357 -41.87 -7.25 -1.99
CA ALA A 357 -42.90 -7.14 -0.96
C ALA A 357 -44.32 -6.95 -1.56
N ASP A 358 -44.43 -6.15 -2.63
CA ASP A 358 -45.68 -5.93 -3.34
C ASP A 358 -46.09 -7.18 -4.18
N GLU A 359 -45.15 -8.03 -4.61
CA GLU A 359 -45.44 -9.37 -5.16
C GLU A 359 -45.89 -10.35 -4.08
N ILE A 360 -45.11 -10.53 -3.00
CA ILE A 360 -45.42 -11.40 -1.85
C ILE A 360 -46.81 -11.10 -1.31
N LYS A 361 -47.22 -9.83 -1.29
CA LYS A 361 -48.55 -9.39 -0.86
C LYS A 361 -49.71 -10.08 -1.61
N THR A 362 -49.49 -10.55 -2.84
CA THR A 362 -50.53 -11.16 -3.69
C THR A 362 -50.71 -12.67 -3.52
N LEU A 363 -49.78 -13.34 -2.82
CA LEU A 363 -49.66 -14.81 -2.83
C LEU A 363 -50.42 -15.53 -1.69
N PRO A 364 -50.46 -15.03 -0.43
CA PRO A 364 -51.19 -15.68 0.65
C PRO A 364 -52.72 -15.69 0.41
N ASN A 365 -53.35 -16.85 0.56
CA ASN A 365 -54.74 -17.07 0.16
C ASN A 365 -55.49 -18.01 1.14
N ILE A 366 -56.68 -17.58 1.58
CA ILE A 366 -57.50 -18.25 2.60
C ILE A 366 -58.15 -19.54 2.07
N ASP A 367 -58.64 -19.52 0.82
CA ASP A 367 -59.41 -20.63 0.24
C ASP A 367 -58.49 -21.81 -0.12
N THR A 368 -57.33 -21.51 -0.71
CA THR A 368 -56.28 -22.50 -1.04
C THR A 368 -55.36 -22.84 0.15
N LYS A 369 -55.45 -22.06 1.25
CA LYS A 369 -54.68 -22.20 2.49
C LYS A 369 -53.17 -22.05 2.29
N GLU A 370 -52.82 -21.09 1.44
CA GLU A 370 -51.46 -20.77 1.04
C GLU A 370 -50.94 -19.56 1.82
N PHE A 371 -49.67 -19.65 2.23
CA PHE A 371 -48.95 -18.61 2.95
C PHE A 371 -47.53 -18.52 2.42
N VAL A 372 -46.90 -17.36 2.55
CA VAL A 372 -45.49 -17.19 2.18
C VAL A 372 -44.63 -17.40 3.43
N VAL A 373 -43.48 -18.04 3.25
CA VAL A 373 -42.40 -18.10 4.24
C VAL A 373 -41.14 -17.49 3.63
N VAL A 374 -40.49 -16.60 4.37
CA VAL A 374 -39.17 -16.05 4.06
C VAL A 374 -38.20 -16.60 5.11
N LYS A 375 -37.22 -17.39 4.69
CA LYS A 375 -36.25 -18.04 5.57
C LYS A 375 -34.89 -17.35 5.47
N GLU A 376 -34.26 -17.14 6.63
CA GLU A 376 -32.92 -16.60 6.77
C GLU A 376 -32.03 -17.64 7.51
N PRO A 377 -31.30 -18.50 6.76
CA PRO A 377 -30.61 -19.65 7.34
C PRO A 377 -29.49 -19.27 8.33
N GLU A 378 -28.77 -18.17 8.09
CA GLU A 378 -27.64 -17.75 8.92
C GLU A 378 -28.08 -17.31 10.33
N GLN A 379 -29.19 -16.56 10.42
CA GLN A 379 -29.77 -16.13 11.70
C GLN A 379 -30.78 -17.15 12.28
N LYS A 380 -31.07 -18.24 11.55
CA LYS A 380 -32.14 -19.21 11.86
C LYS A 380 -33.51 -18.54 12.09
N MET A 381 -33.81 -17.50 11.31
CA MET A 381 -35.09 -16.77 11.39
C MET A 381 -36.02 -17.16 10.24
N ALA A 382 -37.32 -17.15 10.48
CA ALA A 382 -38.33 -17.33 9.46
C ALA A 382 -39.53 -16.39 9.65
N ASP A 383 -39.81 -15.55 8.65
CA ASP A 383 -41.01 -14.72 8.61
C ASP A 383 -42.12 -15.46 7.85
N VAL A 384 -43.34 -15.44 8.40
CA VAL A 384 -44.52 -16.10 7.83
C VAL A 384 -45.57 -15.04 7.50
N VAL A 385 -45.86 -14.86 6.21
CA VAL A 385 -46.87 -13.91 5.72
C VAL A 385 -48.20 -14.63 5.47
N LEU A 386 -49.18 -14.30 6.30
CA LEU A 386 -50.54 -14.80 6.23
C LEU A 386 -51.48 -13.77 5.55
N PRO A 387 -52.59 -14.19 4.94
CA PRO A 387 -53.57 -13.24 4.41
C PRO A 387 -54.32 -12.45 5.50
N SER A 388 -54.29 -12.91 6.75
CA SER A 388 -54.71 -12.18 7.95
C SER A 388 -54.28 -12.95 9.22
N GLY A 389 -54.72 -12.54 10.42
CA GLY A 389 -54.60 -13.35 11.63
C GLY A 389 -53.26 -13.31 12.38
N ALA A 390 -52.27 -12.54 11.90
CA ALA A 390 -50.94 -12.48 12.51
C ALA A 390 -50.89 -11.95 13.96
N SER A 391 -51.92 -11.23 14.42
CA SER A 391 -51.99 -10.63 15.76
C SER A 391 -51.63 -11.59 16.91
N LEU A 392 -50.86 -11.09 17.88
CA LEU A 392 -50.51 -11.78 19.13
C LEU A 392 -51.53 -11.53 20.25
N GLY A 393 -52.35 -10.47 20.14
CA GLY A 393 -53.29 -10.07 21.19
C GLY A 393 -54.72 -10.62 21.05
N VAL A 394 -55.03 -11.29 19.94
CA VAL A 394 -56.35 -11.89 19.66
C VAL A 394 -56.16 -13.19 18.88
N GLU A 395 -56.83 -14.26 19.29
CA GLU A 395 -56.72 -15.61 18.73
C GLU A 395 -57.46 -15.75 17.37
N ASN A 396 -56.89 -15.10 16.35
CA ASN A 396 -57.44 -15.05 14.99
C ASN A 396 -56.81 -16.13 14.09
N GLU A 397 -56.98 -17.42 14.42
CA GLU A 397 -56.49 -18.51 13.58
C GLU A 397 -57.27 -18.67 12.26
N ILE A 398 -56.56 -18.93 11.16
CA ILE A 398 -57.20 -19.24 9.86
C ILE A 398 -57.31 -20.77 9.69
N PRO A 399 -58.50 -21.33 9.35
CA PRO A 399 -58.71 -22.77 9.19
C PRO A 399 -57.83 -23.46 8.12
N GLY A 400 -56.66 -23.95 8.56
CA GLY A 400 -55.66 -24.60 7.71
C GLY A 400 -54.26 -23.99 7.82
N MET A 401 -54.15 -22.77 8.36
CA MET A 401 -52.91 -22.04 8.61
C MET A 401 -52.80 -21.70 10.10
N ASN A 402 -52.85 -22.74 10.95
CA ASN A 402 -52.65 -22.64 12.40
C ASN A 402 -51.19 -22.28 12.68
N LYS A 403 -50.98 -21.22 13.48
CA LYS A 403 -49.66 -20.60 13.66
C LYS A 403 -48.68 -21.56 14.35
N GLY A 404 -49.11 -22.20 15.43
CA GLY A 404 -48.28 -23.17 16.18
C GLY A 404 -47.86 -24.40 15.37
N ARG A 405 -48.63 -24.82 14.36
CA ARG A 405 -48.22 -25.92 13.45
C ARG A 405 -47.18 -25.49 12.41
N ILE A 406 -47.29 -24.25 11.92
CA ILE A 406 -46.30 -23.67 10.99
C ILE A 406 -44.98 -23.46 11.76
N GLU A 407 -45.05 -22.85 12.94
CA GLU A 407 -43.93 -22.66 13.86
C GLU A 407 -43.23 -23.99 14.19
N HIS A 408 -43.99 -25.03 14.58
CA HIS A 408 -43.42 -26.35 14.87
C HIS A 408 -42.73 -27.00 13.66
N ALA A 409 -43.24 -26.78 12.44
CA ALA A 409 -42.59 -27.28 11.22
C ALA A 409 -41.25 -26.56 10.97
N LEU A 410 -41.22 -25.24 11.12
CA LEU A 410 -40.01 -24.42 10.93
C LEU A 410 -38.95 -24.68 12.02
N GLN A 411 -39.36 -24.82 13.29
CA GLN A 411 -38.46 -25.23 14.38
C GLN A 411 -37.86 -26.61 14.14
N LYS A 412 -38.61 -27.54 13.53
CA LYS A 412 -38.12 -28.86 13.13
C LYS A 412 -37.17 -28.80 11.91
N GLU A 413 -37.30 -27.79 11.05
CA GLU A 413 -36.34 -27.47 9.98
C GLU A 413 -35.09 -26.74 10.50
N GLY A 414 -35.08 -26.28 11.75
CA GLY A 414 -33.92 -25.65 12.42
C GLY A 414 -34.03 -24.14 12.63
N TYR A 415 -35.18 -23.52 12.33
CA TYR A 415 -35.43 -22.09 12.53
C TYR A 415 -35.90 -21.81 13.95
N GLU A 416 -35.07 -21.11 14.73
CA GLU A 416 -35.27 -20.90 16.17
C GLU A 416 -36.24 -19.74 16.46
N THR A 417 -36.33 -18.75 15.57
CA THR A 417 -37.25 -17.61 15.69
C THR A 417 -38.22 -17.58 14.51
N VAL A 418 -39.53 -17.57 14.79
CA VAL A 418 -40.59 -17.52 13.78
C VAL A 418 -41.49 -16.31 14.04
N THR A 419 -41.63 -15.42 13.06
CA THR A 419 -42.43 -14.18 13.18
C THR A 419 -43.61 -14.22 12.22
N PHE A 420 -44.80 -13.80 12.66
CA PHE A 420 -46.01 -13.79 11.83
C PHE A 420 -46.42 -12.38 11.40
N TYR A 421 -46.77 -12.23 10.13
CA TYR A 421 -47.20 -10.98 9.51
C TYR A 421 -48.48 -11.17 8.68
N ASN A 422 -49.17 -10.07 8.42
CA ASN A 422 -50.27 -10.01 7.46
C ASN A 422 -49.76 -9.50 6.10
N ILE A 423 -50.59 -9.63 5.06
CA ILE A 423 -50.40 -8.92 3.77
C ILE A 423 -50.55 -7.38 3.88
N ASP A 424 -51.21 -6.85 4.92
CA ASP A 424 -51.31 -5.40 5.20
C ASP A 424 -51.71 -5.06 6.66
N GLY A 425 -52.03 -3.78 6.89
CA GLY A 425 -52.34 -3.22 8.20
C GLY A 425 -51.11 -2.95 9.06
N SER A 426 -51.30 -2.82 10.38
CA SER A 426 -50.22 -2.54 11.34
C SER A 426 -49.23 -3.71 11.57
N MET A 427 -49.52 -4.88 11.00
CA MET A 427 -48.64 -6.05 10.94
C MET A 427 -48.32 -6.42 9.48
N GLY A 428 -48.48 -5.47 8.55
CA GLY A 428 -48.28 -5.71 7.11
C GLY A 428 -46.81 -5.95 6.76
N TYR A 429 -46.54 -7.04 6.05
CA TYR A 429 -45.19 -7.37 5.60
C TYR A 429 -44.78 -6.45 4.44
N ARG A 430 -43.91 -5.48 4.71
CA ARG A 430 -43.39 -4.57 3.68
C ARG A 430 -41.95 -4.08 3.92
N PRO A 431 -40.96 -4.99 4.05
CA PRO A 431 -39.56 -4.59 3.92
C PRO A 431 -39.26 -4.16 2.48
N ASP A 432 -38.19 -3.39 2.26
CA ASP A 432 -37.71 -3.05 0.92
C ASP A 432 -36.89 -4.19 0.28
N ASP A 433 -36.70 -4.13 -1.04
CA ASP A 433 -36.15 -5.23 -1.83
C ASP A 433 -34.75 -5.70 -1.38
N SER A 434 -33.96 -4.84 -0.72
CA SER A 434 -32.63 -5.20 -0.20
C SER A 434 -32.68 -6.14 1.02
N PHE A 435 -33.80 -6.21 1.72
CA PHE A 435 -34.00 -7.13 2.86
C PHE A 435 -33.96 -8.60 2.44
N PHE A 436 -34.29 -8.90 1.18
CA PHE A 436 -34.45 -10.25 0.66
C PHE A 436 -33.15 -10.89 0.13
N ASP A 437 -32.04 -10.15 0.18
CA ASP A 437 -30.72 -10.69 -0.14
C ASP A 437 -30.39 -11.91 0.76
N GLY A 438 -29.82 -12.96 0.18
CA GLY A 438 -29.51 -14.22 0.85
C GLY A 438 -30.69 -15.08 1.37
N LYS A 439 -31.96 -14.70 1.14
CA LYS A 439 -33.14 -15.38 1.74
C LYS A 439 -33.89 -16.32 0.81
N GLU A 440 -34.34 -17.46 1.33
CA GLU A 440 -35.21 -18.40 0.61
C GLU A 440 -36.67 -18.00 0.81
N ILE A 441 -37.38 -17.68 -0.27
CA ILE A 441 -38.78 -17.25 -0.24
C ILE A 441 -39.64 -18.30 -0.92
N SER A 442 -40.69 -18.77 -0.25
CA SER A 442 -41.55 -19.84 -0.75
C SER A 442 -43.02 -19.69 -0.41
N VAL A 443 -43.89 -20.09 -1.35
CA VAL A 443 -45.32 -20.33 -1.10
C VAL A 443 -45.47 -21.75 -0.54
N ASN A 444 -46.15 -21.86 0.60
CA ASN A 444 -46.29 -23.10 1.37
C ASN A 444 -47.76 -23.37 1.75
N ARG A 445 -48.06 -24.64 2.06
CA ARG A 445 -49.35 -25.10 2.60
C ARG A 445 -49.10 -26.13 3.70
N MET A 446 -49.96 -26.19 4.72
CA MET A 446 -49.83 -27.21 5.79
C MET A 446 -50.53 -28.52 5.42
N ASN A 447 -49.76 -29.62 5.43
CA ASN A 447 -50.25 -30.98 5.27
C ASN A 447 -50.21 -31.73 6.62
N LYS A 448 -51.33 -31.63 7.35
CA LYS A 448 -51.54 -32.08 8.75
C LYS A 448 -50.63 -31.38 9.79
N TRP A 449 -49.34 -31.73 9.77
CA TRP A 449 -48.27 -31.31 10.67
C TRP A 449 -46.94 -31.07 9.94
N ASN A 450 -46.82 -31.45 8.67
CA ASN A 450 -45.69 -31.09 7.82
C ASN A 450 -46.06 -29.83 7.04
N MET A 451 -45.08 -28.98 6.76
CA MET A 451 -45.18 -27.94 5.74
C MET A 451 -44.88 -28.54 4.36
N GLU A 452 -45.57 -28.09 3.33
CA GLU A 452 -45.40 -28.52 1.94
C GLU A 452 -45.14 -27.29 1.07
N THR A 453 -43.91 -27.19 0.55
CA THR A 453 -43.48 -26.09 -0.33
C THR A 453 -44.03 -26.31 -1.73
N LEU A 454 -44.81 -25.34 -2.21
CA LEU A 454 -45.51 -25.39 -3.50
C LEU A 454 -44.73 -24.65 -4.60
N THR A 455 -44.04 -23.57 -4.25
CA THR A 455 -43.31 -22.71 -5.20
C THR A 455 -42.20 -21.96 -4.46
N LEU A 456 -41.02 -21.87 -5.07
CA LEU A 456 -39.95 -20.96 -4.67
C LEU A 456 -40.02 -19.70 -5.53
N LEU A 457 -39.80 -18.53 -4.94
CA LEU A 457 -39.78 -17.24 -5.64
C LEU A 457 -38.34 -16.84 -5.94
N ASP A 458 -38.03 -16.59 -7.21
CA ASP A 458 -36.75 -16.03 -7.63
C ASP A 458 -36.83 -14.50 -7.56
N VAL A 459 -36.17 -13.93 -6.56
CA VAL A 459 -36.11 -12.48 -6.33
C VAL A 459 -34.80 -11.85 -6.78
N SER A 460 -33.91 -12.62 -7.41
CA SER A 460 -32.56 -12.19 -7.80
C SER A 460 -32.59 -10.90 -8.61
N ASP A 461 -33.56 -10.78 -9.52
CA ASP A 461 -33.75 -9.63 -10.40
C ASP A 461 -34.18 -8.34 -9.67
N ALA A 462 -34.88 -8.47 -8.54
CA ALA A 462 -35.31 -7.35 -7.70
C ALA A 462 -34.23 -6.98 -6.67
N VAL A 463 -33.59 -7.98 -6.05
CA VAL A 463 -32.44 -7.77 -5.14
C VAL A 463 -31.28 -7.09 -5.88
N LYS A 464 -30.94 -7.52 -7.11
CA LYS A 464 -29.92 -6.84 -7.95
C LYS A 464 -30.25 -5.36 -8.20
N ARG A 465 -31.53 -5.02 -8.43
CA ARG A 465 -32.00 -3.63 -8.60
C ARG A 465 -32.01 -2.81 -7.30
N SER A 466 -31.96 -3.46 -6.14
CA SER A 466 -32.00 -2.79 -4.82
C SER A 466 -30.64 -2.24 -4.36
N GLY A 467 -29.53 -2.63 -5.01
CA GLY A 467 -28.18 -2.10 -4.74
C GLY A 467 -27.09 -3.16 -4.53
N ALA A 468 -27.42 -4.45 -4.54
CA ALA A 468 -26.43 -5.53 -4.64
C ALA A 468 -26.04 -5.73 -6.11
N ILE A 469 -24.91 -5.14 -6.52
CA ILE A 469 -24.51 -5.09 -7.93
C ILE A 469 -23.15 -5.77 -8.13
N ASP A 470 -23.16 -6.77 -9.01
CA ASP A 470 -21.98 -7.49 -9.46
C ASP A 470 -21.20 -6.67 -10.50
N PHE A 471 -19.86 -6.78 -10.46
CA PHE A 471 -18.97 -6.09 -11.39
C PHE A 471 -18.14 -7.09 -12.19
N GLU A 472 -18.31 -7.09 -13.52
CA GLU A 472 -17.46 -7.88 -14.43
C GLU A 472 -15.98 -7.52 -14.27
N LYS A 473 -15.68 -6.24 -14.01
CA LYS A 473 -14.32 -5.70 -13.80
C LYS A 473 -14.33 -4.52 -12.83
N ILE A 474 -13.44 -4.58 -11.84
CA ILE A 474 -13.05 -3.47 -10.96
C ILE A 474 -11.55 -3.27 -11.13
N LEU A 475 -11.11 -2.12 -11.66
CA LEU A 475 -9.70 -1.86 -11.98
C LEU A 475 -9.28 -0.45 -11.56
N MET A 476 -8.11 -0.31 -10.95
CA MET A 476 -7.52 1.01 -10.69
C MET A 476 -6.59 1.37 -11.85
N LEU A 477 -6.99 2.38 -12.63
CA LEU A 477 -6.29 2.84 -13.82
C LEU A 477 -5.68 4.22 -13.58
N ARG A 478 -4.76 4.64 -14.45
CA ARG A 478 -4.29 6.03 -14.51
C ARG A 478 -4.81 6.72 -15.76
N ASN A 479 -5.17 7.99 -15.62
CA ASN A 479 -5.30 8.90 -16.76
C ASN A 479 -3.91 9.25 -17.32
N ASP A 480 -3.87 10.07 -18.37
CA ASP A 480 -2.64 10.47 -19.04
C ASP A 480 -1.75 11.45 -18.24
N GLU A 481 -2.26 12.03 -17.15
CA GLU A 481 -1.53 12.85 -16.18
C GLU A 481 -0.95 12.00 -15.02
N GLY A 482 -1.19 10.69 -15.02
CA GLY A 482 -0.80 9.77 -13.95
C GLY A 482 -1.75 9.73 -12.74
N LYS A 483 -2.87 10.47 -12.77
CA LYS A 483 -3.89 10.51 -11.73
C LYS A 483 -4.67 9.19 -11.70
N TRP A 484 -4.80 8.59 -10.51
CA TRP A 484 -5.53 7.33 -10.30
C TRP A 484 -7.05 7.51 -10.38
N ALA A 485 -7.71 6.61 -11.10
CA ALA A 485 -9.16 6.52 -11.27
C ALA A 485 -9.63 5.07 -11.13
N LEU A 486 -10.77 4.87 -10.47
CA LEU A 486 -11.41 3.56 -10.35
C LEU A 486 -12.32 3.34 -11.55
N TYR A 487 -11.96 2.38 -12.40
CA TYR A 487 -12.77 1.89 -13.52
C TYR A 487 -13.72 0.80 -13.03
N LEU A 488 -15.00 0.96 -13.35
CA LEU A 488 -16.08 0.05 -12.99
C LEU A 488 -16.81 -0.41 -14.24
N LYS A 489 -17.01 -1.71 -14.36
CA LYS A 489 -17.92 -2.34 -15.32
C LYS A 489 -18.93 -3.18 -14.51
N PRO A 490 -20.12 -2.65 -14.20
CA PRO A 490 -21.20 -3.44 -13.62
C PRO A 490 -21.69 -4.49 -14.64
N GLU A 491 -22.25 -5.60 -14.17
CA GLU A 491 -22.95 -6.55 -15.05
C GLU A 491 -24.08 -5.85 -15.82
N ASN A 492 -24.18 -6.11 -17.13
CA ASN A 492 -25.22 -5.61 -18.04
C ASN A 492 -25.29 -4.08 -18.25
N GLU A 493 -24.56 -3.25 -17.48
CA GLU A 493 -24.48 -1.80 -17.68
C GLU A 493 -23.28 -1.38 -18.55
N LYS A 494 -23.19 -0.09 -18.90
CA LYS A 494 -21.99 0.50 -19.50
C LYS A 494 -20.88 0.65 -18.45
N SER A 495 -19.62 0.57 -18.88
CA SER A 495 -18.52 0.93 -17.98
C SER A 495 -18.39 2.44 -17.83
N PHE A 496 -17.86 2.85 -16.67
CA PHE A 496 -17.49 4.24 -16.39
C PHE A 496 -16.24 4.25 -15.49
N SER A 497 -15.77 5.44 -15.13
CA SER A 497 -14.72 5.60 -14.13
C SER A 497 -15.02 6.77 -13.21
N VAL A 498 -14.35 6.82 -12.08
CA VAL A 498 -14.43 7.91 -11.10
C VAL A 498 -13.04 8.22 -10.56
N TYR A 499 -12.83 9.43 -10.04
CA TYR A 499 -11.64 9.74 -9.23
C TYR A 499 -11.96 9.48 -7.74
N PRO A 500 -11.41 8.44 -7.10
CA PRO A 500 -11.72 8.15 -5.70
C PRO A 500 -11.06 9.15 -4.75
N GLU A 501 -11.65 9.29 -3.56
CA GLU A 501 -11.11 10.07 -2.46
C GLU A 501 -9.70 9.59 -2.08
N LYS A 502 -8.87 10.52 -1.56
CA LYS A 502 -7.50 10.19 -1.17
C LYS A 502 -7.45 9.16 -0.03
N ALA A 503 -8.46 9.10 0.84
CA ALA A 503 -8.57 8.09 1.89
C ALA A 503 -8.68 6.68 1.27
N ASP A 504 -9.63 6.49 0.36
CA ASP A 504 -9.87 5.21 -0.31
C ASP A 504 -8.70 4.79 -1.21
N LEU A 505 -8.10 5.74 -1.95
CA LEU A 505 -6.88 5.46 -2.73
C LEU A 505 -5.73 5.00 -1.83
N ASN A 506 -5.53 5.64 -0.67
CA ASN A 506 -4.53 5.20 0.29
C ASN A 506 -4.86 3.79 0.79
N LEU A 507 -6.11 3.54 1.21
CA LEU A 507 -6.58 2.24 1.71
C LEU A 507 -6.31 1.13 0.68
N PHE A 508 -6.86 1.28 -0.52
CA PHE A 508 -6.66 0.38 -1.67
C PHE A 508 -5.18 0.03 -1.90
N PHE A 509 -4.30 1.03 -1.95
CA PHE A 509 -2.87 0.79 -2.18
C PHE A 509 -2.12 0.28 -0.94
N THR A 510 -2.62 0.49 0.29
CA THR A 510 -2.09 -0.19 1.48
C THR A 510 -2.49 -1.67 1.50
N THR A 511 -3.75 -2.00 1.24
CA THR A 511 -4.26 -3.39 1.23
C THR A 511 -3.59 -4.23 0.15
N ILE A 512 -3.48 -3.72 -1.08
CA ILE A 512 -2.78 -4.43 -2.15
C ILE A 512 -1.28 -4.58 -1.87
N LYS A 513 -0.64 -3.62 -1.18
CA LYS A 513 0.75 -3.78 -0.72
C LYS A 513 0.91 -4.84 0.37
N GLN A 514 -0.13 -5.11 1.15
CA GLN A 514 -0.13 -6.07 2.27
C GLN A 514 -0.23 -7.53 1.82
N GLY A 515 -0.50 -7.79 0.53
CA GLY A 515 -0.52 -9.14 -0.06
C GLY A 515 -1.67 -10.03 0.43
N ASP A 516 -2.61 -9.46 1.17
CA ASP A 516 -3.85 -10.09 1.61
C ASP A 516 -4.85 -10.03 0.44
N GLU A 517 -4.96 -11.12 -0.33
CA GLU A 517 -5.82 -11.19 -1.52
C GLU A 517 -7.31 -11.05 -1.17
N GLU A 518 -7.75 -11.58 -0.03
CA GLU A 518 -9.14 -11.55 0.44
C GLU A 518 -9.52 -10.12 0.87
N ALA A 519 -8.70 -9.46 1.69
CA ALA A 519 -8.90 -8.05 2.02
C ALA A 519 -8.78 -7.15 0.78
N SER A 520 -7.87 -7.46 -0.15
CA SER A 520 -7.69 -6.69 -1.39
C SER A 520 -8.84 -6.85 -2.39
N GLU A 521 -9.55 -7.98 -2.37
CA GLU A 521 -10.81 -8.16 -3.10
C GLU A 521 -11.94 -7.43 -2.39
N LYS A 522 -12.08 -7.62 -1.06
CA LYS A 522 -13.12 -6.93 -0.29
C LYS A 522 -13.05 -5.41 -0.44
N VAL A 523 -11.88 -4.79 -0.28
CA VAL A 523 -11.71 -3.34 -0.47
C VAL A 523 -12.04 -2.90 -1.91
N ARG A 524 -11.80 -3.75 -2.92
CA ARG A 524 -12.22 -3.48 -4.31
C ARG A 524 -13.74 -3.49 -4.45
N GLN A 525 -14.42 -4.50 -3.91
CA GLN A 525 -15.88 -4.62 -3.97
C GLN A 525 -16.56 -3.50 -3.16
N ASP A 526 -16.11 -3.24 -1.93
CA ASP A 526 -16.59 -2.18 -1.06
C ASP A 526 -16.44 -0.79 -1.74
N MET A 527 -15.28 -0.49 -2.32
CA MET A 527 -15.09 0.75 -3.12
C MET A 527 -15.98 0.79 -4.36
N ALA A 528 -16.12 -0.31 -5.09
CA ALA A 528 -16.96 -0.37 -6.28
C ALA A 528 -18.44 -0.07 -5.96
N GLN A 529 -18.96 -0.62 -4.85
CA GLN A 529 -20.29 -0.29 -4.34
C GLN A 529 -20.39 1.19 -3.95
N LYS A 530 -19.48 1.72 -3.10
CA LYS A 530 -19.45 3.13 -2.69
C LYS A 530 -19.55 4.08 -3.89
N TYR A 531 -18.67 3.89 -4.88
CA TYR A 531 -18.59 4.79 -6.02
C TYR A 531 -19.67 4.57 -7.08
N TYR A 532 -20.17 3.34 -7.26
CA TYR A 532 -21.32 3.11 -8.10
C TYR A 532 -22.56 3.85 -7.57
N MET A 533 -22.85 3.69 -6.29
CA MET A 533 -24.01 4.32 -5.65
C MET A 533 -23.90 5.84 -5.64
N ALA A 534 -22.71 6.38 -5.32
CA ALA A 534 -22.43 7.81 -5.42
C ALA A 534 -22.64 8.33 -6.86
N ALA A 535 -22.25 7.56 -7.88
CA ALA A 535 -22.35 7.94 -9.29
C ALA A 535 -23.76 7.78 -9.90
N GLN A 536 -24.70 7.12 -9.20
CA GLN A 536 -26.13 7.17 -9.55
C GLN A 536 -26.82 8.36 -8.89
N ASN A 537 -26.45 8.71 -7.64
CA ASN A 537 -26.98 9.90 -6.95
C ASN A 537 -26.41 11.22 -7.53
N ASN A 538 -25.15 11.21 -7.99
CA ASN A 538 -24.49 12.35 -8.64
C ASN A 538 -23.73 11.87 -9.90
N PRO A 539 -24.33 11.98 -11.10
CA PRO A 539 -23.68 11.59 -12.35
C PRO A 539 -22.39 12.35 -12.68
N ASP A 540 -22.19 13.57 -12.15
CA ASP A 540 -21.07 14.45 -12.51
C ASP A 540 -19.71 13.95 -11.95
N ILE A 541 -19.71 12.96 -11.06
CA ILE A 541 -18.47 12.30 -10.60
C ILE A 541 -17.92 11.29 -11.62
N LYS A 542 -18.68 10.98 -12.69
CA LYS A 542 -18.26 10.05 -13.75
C LYS A 542 -17.24 10.71 -14.68
N VAL A 543 -16.15 10.00 -14.93
CA VAL A 543 -14.98 10.44 -15.69
C VAL A 543 -14.78 9.53 -16.89
N ASP A 544 -14.55 10.11 -18.06
CA ASP A 544 -14.08 9.38 -19.24
C ASP A 544 -12.54 9.28 -19.21
N LEU A 545 -12.00 8.07 -19.26
CA LEU A 545 -10.55 7.80 -19.35
C LEU A 545 -10.10 7.38 -20.77
N PHE A 546 -11.06 7.28 -21.69
CA PHE A 546 -10.92 6.73 -23.03
C PHE A 546 -10.99 7.82 -24.10
N LYS A 547 -11.65 8.94 -23.79
CA LYS A 547 -11.68 10.13 -24.63
C LYS A 547 -10.68 11.17 -24.18
N SER A 548 -10.35 12.04 -25.13
CA SER A 548 -9.53 13.23 -24.97
C SER A 548 -10.35 14.44 -25.40
N ASP A 549 -9.89 15.65 -25.09
CA ASP A 549 -10.53 16.94 -25.43
C ASP A 549 -10.49 17.27 -26.93
N ALA A 550 -10.69 16.27 -27.78
CA ALA A 550 -10.65 16.34 -29.23
C ALA A 550 -11.98 16.85 -29.78
N THR A 551 -11.92 17.90 -30.59
CA THR A 551 -13.05 18.35 -31.40
C THR A 551 -13.41 17.31 -32.46
N ALA A 552 -14.65 17.32 -32.93
CA ALA A 552 -15.10 16.46 -34.02
C ALA A 552 -14.26 16.65 -35.30
N GLU A 553 -13.74 17.86 -35.54
CA GLU A 553 -12.84 18.14 -36.67
C GLU A 553 -11.48 17.44 -36.53
N GLU A 554 -10.88 17.42 -35.34
CA GLU A 554 -9.62 16.73 -35.10
C GLU A 554 -9.75 15.21 -35.28
N LEU A 555 -10.85 14.63 -34.79
CA LEU A 555 -11.16 13.20 -34.95
C LEU A 555 -11.49 12.82 -36.42
N ALA A 556 -12.02 13.78 -37.19
CA ALA A 556 -12.30 13.62 -38.62
C ALA A 556 -11.03 13.67 -39.49
N ARG A 557 -9.98 14.40 -39.07
CA ARG A 557 -8.67 14.43 -39.75
C ARG A 557 -7.90 13.10 -39.67
N ILE A 558 -8.27 12.20 -38.75
CA ILE A 558 -7.60 10.90 -38.54
C ILE A 558 -8.29 9.80 -39.38
N ASP A 559 -7.65 9.44 -40.49
CA ASP A 559 -8.11 8.38 -41.40
C ASP A 559 -8.00 6.99 -40.78
N ARG A 560 -6.87 6.73 -40.10
CA ARG A 560 -6.52 5.40 -39.58
C ARG A 560 -5.48 5.50 -38.47
N VAL A 561 -5.57 4.61 -37.48
CA VAL A 561 -4.54 4.45 -36.44
C VAL A 561 -4.07 3.00 -36.40
N ASN A 562 -2.75 2.78 -36.44
CA ASN A 562 -2.16 1.47 -36.24
C ASN A 562 -1.32 1.50 -34.97
N ILE A 563 -1.60 0.62 -34.02
CA ILE A 563 -0.80 0.45 -32.79
C ILE A 563 -0.21 -0.95 -32.78
N PHE A 564 1.09 -1.08 -32.53
CA PHE A 564 1.82 -2.34 -32.61
C PHE A 564 2.97 -2.39 -31.60
N LYS A 565 3.29 -3.59 -31.10
CA LYS A 565 4.43 -3.84 -30.21
C LYS A 565 5.65 -4.26 -31.03
N THR A 566 6.82 -3.68 -30.76
CA THR A 566 8.07 -4.05 -31.42
C THR A 566 8.62 -5.38 -30.88
N LYS A 567 9.48 -6.04 -31.67
CA LYS A 567 10.27 -7.17 -31.14
C LYS A 567 11.42 -6.61 -30.32
N GLY A 568 11.49 -6.98 -29.04
CA GLY A 568 12.63 -6.66 -28.20
C GLY A 568 13.92 -7.32 -28.69
N SER A 569 15.05 -6.73 -28.35
CA SER A 569 16.40 -7.23 -28.59
C SER A 569 17.23 -7.06 -27.31
N GLU A 570 18.44 -7.63 -27.25
CA GLU A 570 19.27 -7.57 -26.03
C GLU A 570 19.60 -6.15 -25.55
N ASN A 571 19.57 -5.15 -26.45
CA ASN A 571 19.89 -3.75 -26.15
C ASN A 571 18.70 -2.78 -26.26
N GLN A 572 17.51 -3.25 -26.67
CA GLN A 572 16.29 -2.43 -26.72
C GLN A 572 15.07 -3.25 -26.29
N PRO A 573 14.31 -2.82 -25.25
CA PRO A 573 13.10 -3.50 -24.82
C PRO A 573 12.00 -3.43 -25.90
N SER A 574 10.98 -4.28 -25.78
CA SER A 574 9.82 -4.27 -26.67
C SER A 574 8.89 -3.10 -26.33
N VAL A 575 9.03 -2.00 -27.06
CA VAL A 575 8.19 -0.79 -26.95
C VAL A 575 6.86 -0.95 -27.70
N ILE A 576 5.86 -0.14 -27.37
CA ILE A 576 4.54 -0.12 -28.01
C ILE A 576 4.40 1.19 -28.76
N LEU A 577 4.09 1.14 -30.06
CA LEU A 577 4.13 2.31 -30.93
C LEU A 577 2.76 2.58 -31.59
N CYS A 578 2.31 3.83 -31.52
CA CYS A 578 1.14 4.36 -32.23
C CYS A 578 1.60 5.11 -33.49
N MET A 579 0.98 4.79 -34.62
CA MET A 579 1.32 5.30 -35.95
C MET A 579 0.03 5.66 -36.72
N PRO A 580 -0.42 6.93 -36.63
CA PRO A 580 -1.62 7.40 -37.31
C PRO A 580 -1.35 7.77 -38.79
N THR A 581 -2.45 7.81 -39.54
CA THR A 581 -2.57 8.47 -40.83
C THR A 581 -3.55 9.62 -40.64
N ILE A 582 -3.11 10.83 -41.00
CA ILE A 582 -3.84 12.09 -40.77
C ILE A 582 -3.84 12.88 -42.08
N ASN A 583 -5.02 13.24 -42.58
CA ASN A 583 -5.21 13.87 -43.91
C ASN A 583 -4.51 13.11 -45.06
N GLY A 584 -4.47 11.77 -44.99
CA GLY A 584 -3.76 10.90 -45.92
C GLY A 584 -2.24 10.76 -45.70
N GLU A 585 -1.62 11.62 -44.88
CA GLU A 585 -0.18 11.51 -44.56
C GLU A 585 0.05 10.55 -43.38
N LYS A 586 1.05 9.67 -43.51
CA LYS A 586 1.40 8.68 -42.50
C LYS A 586 2.56 9.21 -41.64
N LEU A 587 2.26 9.55 -40.39
CA LEU A 587 3.22 10.17 -39.47
C LEU A 587 4.24 9.17 -38.91
N THR A 588 5.33 9.72 -38.35
CA THR A 588 6.30 8.95 -37.55
C THR A 588 5.64 8.37 -36.31
N ALA A 589 5.98 7.13 -35.96
CA ALA A 589 5.36 6.46 -34.83
C ALA A 589 5.87 7.04 -33.49
N ARG A 590 4.96 7.20 -32.52
CA ARG A 590 5.25 7.64 -31.15
C ARG A 590 4.98 6.52 -30.16
N GLU A 591 5.61 6.55 -29.00
CA GLU A 591 5.43 5.53 -27.97
C GLU A 591 4.04 5.61 -27.31
N VAL A 592 3.59 4.49 -26.78
CA VAL A 592 2.33 4.31 -26.06
C VAL A 592 2.65 3.70 -24.72
N SER A 593 2.28 4.36 -23.63
CA SER A 593 2.57 3.85 -22.29
C SER A 593 1.85 2.51 -22.04
N PRO A 594 2.38 1.63 -21.17
CA PRO A 594 1.70 0.39 -20.80
C PRO A 594 0.26 0.60 -20.29
N GLN A 595 0.00 1.76 -19.68
CA GLN A 595 -1.30 2.16 -19.14
C GLN A 595 -2.27 2.59 -20.25
N GLN A 596 -1.79 3.34 -21.26
CA GLN A 596 -2.55 3.65 -22.47
C GLN A 596 -2.87 2.39 -23.30
N TRP A 597 -1.91 1.45 -23.38
CA TRP A 597 -2.13 0.15 -24.01
C TRP A 597 -3.15 -0.70 -23.24
N GLN A 598 -3.12 -0.70 -21.91
CA GLN A 598 -4.13 -1.39 -21.08
C GLN A 598 -5.52 -0.80 -21.32
N ARG A 599 -5.68 0.53 -21.32
CA ARG A 599 -6.95 1.20 -21.61
C ARG A 599 -7.52 0.82 -23.00
N MET A 600 -6.67 0.60 -24.00
CA MET A 600 -7.11 0.15 -25.34
C MET A 600 -7.91 -1.17 -25.33
N TRP A 601 -7.65 -2.07 -24.37
CA TRP A 601 -8.34 -3.36 -24.21
C TRP A 601 -9.52 -3.30 -23.22
N LEU A 602 -9.86 -2.11 -22.71
CA LEU A 602 -10.98 -1.87 -21.79
C LEU A 602 -12.05 -0.95 -22.38
N ALA A 603 -11.73 -0.16 -23.41
CA ALA A 603 -12.67 0.71 -24.10
C ALA A 603 -13.82 -0.06 -24.77
N GLU A 604 -15.06 0.45 -24.69
CA GLU A 604 -16.22 -0.14 -25.38
C GLU A 604 -16.06 -0.12 -26.91
N ASP A 605 -15.42 0.92 -27.46
CA ASP A 605 -14.94 0.97 -28.85
C ASP A 605 -13.42 1.20 -28.88
N MET A 606 -12.68 0.15 -29.24
CA MET A 606 -11.23 0.16 -29.39
C MET A 606 -10.75 1.09 -30.53
N GLN A 607 -11.55 1.34 -31.57
CA GLN A 607 -11.19 2.22 -32.68
C GLN A 607 -11.42 3.70 -32.33
N ASP A 608 -12.50 4.01 -31.61
CA ASP A 608 -12.74 5.35 -31.03
C ASP A 608 -11.60 5.74 -30.08
N TYR A 609 -11.27 4.84 -29.14
CA TYR A 609 -10.13 5.03 -28.23
C TYR A 609 -8.80 5.24 -28.99
N LYS A 610 -8.53 4.46 -30.05
CA LYS A 610 -7.32 4.64 -30.86
C LYS A 610 -7.26 6.03 -31.52
N LYS A 611 -8.39 6.57 -31.97
CA LYS A 611 -8.44 7.95 -32.49
C LYS A 611 -8.15 8.96 -31.39
N HIS A 612 -8.82 8.87 -30.24
CA HIS A 612 -8.60 9.78 -29.12
C HIS A 612 -7.16 9.74 -28.58
N LEU A 613 -6.58 8.55 -28.45
CA LEU A 613 -5.17 8.36 -28.09
C LEU A 613 -4.22 8.95 -29.14
N ALA A 614 -4.52 8.80 -30.43
CA ALA A 614 -3.75 9.43 -31.49
C ALA A 614 -3.86 10.97 -31.48
N VAL A 615 -4.99 11.57 -31.05
CA VAL A 615 -5.07 13.01 -30.81
C VAL A 615 -4.15 13.42 -29.66
N SER A 616 -4.18 12.74 -28.51
CA SER A 616 -3.34 13.08 -27.35
C SER A 616 -1.84 12.94 -27.64
N LEU A 617 -1.43 11.87 -28.34
CA LEU A 617 -0.03 11.61 -28.68
C LEU A 617 0.51 12.52 -29.79
N PHE A 618 -0.34 13.14 -30.62
CA PHE A 618 0.03 13.99 -31.77
C PHE A 618 -0.64 15.38 -31.72
N ALA A 619 -0.94 15.88 -30.52
CA ALA A 619 -1.62 17.16 -30.31
C ALA A 619 -0.88 18.33 -30.98
N ASP A 620 0.45 18.35 -30.89
CA ASP A 620 1.36 19.29 -31.56
C ASP A 620 1.22 19.31 -33.10
N VAL A 621 0.85 18.18 -33.72
CA VAL A 621 0.66 18.08 -35.18
C VAL A 621 -0.74 18.52 -35.59
N LEU A 622 -1.74 18.25 -34.75
CA LEU A 622 -3.16 18.55 -35.00
C LEU A 622 -3.58 19.98 -34.61
N ARG A 623 -2.91 20.57 -33.61
CA ARG A 623 -3.23 21.85 -32.94
C ARG A 623 -2.15 22.92 -33.15
N LYS A 624 -1.51 22.96 -34.32
CA LYS A 624 -0.38 23.87 -34.62
C LYS A 624 -0.66 25.36 -34.34
N ASP A 625 -1.93 25.76 -34.36
CA ASP A 625 -2.39 27.14 -34.13
C ASP A 625 -2.86 27.40 -32.69
N ARG A 626 -2.66 26.46 -31.75
CA ARG A 626 -3.13 26.53 -30.35
C ARG A 626 -1.97 26.48 -29.36
N THR A 627 -1.92 27.43 -28.42
CA THR A 627 -0.80 27.59 -27.46
C THR A 627 -0.75 26.55 -26.34
N ASP A 628 -1.77 25.71 -26.24
CA ASP A 628 -1.94 24.61 -25.28
C ASP A 628 -1.64 23.22 -25.88
N ALA A 629 -1.03 23.18 -27.08
CA ALA A 629 -0.73 21.97 -27.84
C ALA A 629 0.50 21.17 -27.35
N VAL A 630 0.52 20.75 -26.08
CA VAL A 630 1.56 19.84 -25.56
C VAL A 630 1.21 18.39 -25.89
N ALA A 631 2.14 17.67 -26.53
CA ALA A 631 1.98 16.24 -26.79
C ALA A 631 2.20 15.41 -25.51
N VAL A 632 1.25 14.53 -25.23
CA VAL A 632 1.26 13.64 -24.06
C VAL A 632 2.17 12.43 -24.29
N GLY A 633 2.83 11.93 -23.24
CA GLY A 633 3.33 10.55 -23.21
C GLY A 633 4.68 10.28 -23.87
N THR A 634 5.74 10.95 -23.41
CA THR A 634 7.13 10.48 -23.63
C THR A 634 7.88 10.45 -22.30
N ASP A 635 8.80 9.50 -22.11
CA ASP A 635 9.52 9.33 -20.83
C ASP A 635 10.31 10.58 -20.38
N LYS A 636 10.65 11.49 -21.30
CA LYS A 636 11.24 12.80 -20.95
C LYS A 636 10.30 13.65 -20.08
N SER A 637 8.99 13.59 -20.33
CA SER A 637 7.98 14.34 -19.59
C SER A 637 7.99 14.01 -18.10
N GLU A 638 8.22 12.74 -17.73
CA GLU A 638 8.21 12.30 -16.33
C GLU A 638 9.39 12.85 -15.50
N GLN A 639 10.53 13.13 -16.14
CA GLN A 639 11.69 13.75 -15.48
C GLN A 639 11.62 15.28 -15.46
N GLU A 640 11.16 15.92 -16.55
CA GLU A 640 11.06 17.38 -16.61
C GLU A 640 9.90 17.93 -15.74
N ALA A 641 8.82 17.17 -15.55
CA ALA A 641 7.74 17.52 -14.62
C ALA A 641 8.15 17.56 -13.14
N GLN A 642 9.33 17.02 -12.78
CA GLN A 642 9.91 17.11 -11.43
C GLN A 642 11.06 18.13 -11.33
N SER A 643 11.40 18.86 -12.42
CA SER A 643 12.67 19.60 -12.49
C SER A 643 12.64 20.95 -13.23
N LYS A 644 11.48 21.62 -13.32
CA LYS A 644 11.37 23.00 -13.87
C LYS A 644 10.42 23.91 -13.09
N SER A 645 11.00 24.76 -12.24
CA SER A 645 10.36 26.01 -11.78
C SER A 645 10.51 27.11 -12.85
N PRO A 646 9.53 28.00 -13.06
CA PRO A 646 9.59 29.01 -14.12
C PRO A 646 10.49 30.21 -13.74
N SER A 647 11.79 30.09 -14.02
CA SER A 647 12.73 31.21 -13.93
C SER A 647 12.56 32.18 -15.11
N GLN A 648 12.31 33.46 -14.82
CA GLN A 648 12.31 34.54 -15.81
C GLN A 648 13.73 34.86 -16.28
N GLN A 649 13.94 35.14 -17.59
CA GLN A 649 14.82 36.24 -18.03
C GLN A 649 14.73 36.59 -19.54
N THR A 650 14.49 37.88 -19.76
CA THR A 650 15.02 38.86 -20.73
C THR A 650 15.87 38.44 -21.94
N GLU A 651 15.70 39.20 -23.03
CA GLU A 651 16.40 39.17 -24.34
C GLU A 651 17.88 39.60 -24.32
N VAL A 652 18.65 39.20 -25.35
CA VAL A 652 19.66 40.01 -26.13
C VAL A 652 20.28 39.16 -27.27
N HIS A 653 20.82 39.80 -28.34
CA HIS A 653 21.48 39.23 -29.54
C HIS A 653 22.92 38.67 -29.24
N GLU A 654 23.78 38.10 -30.12
CA GLU A 654 24.16 38.24 -31.56
C GLU A 654 24.78 36.89 -32.08
N GLU A 655 24.48 36.34 -33.28
CA GLU A 655 25.10 36.48 -34.65
C GLU A 655 26.36 35.62 -35.04
N GLN A 656 26.22 34.80 -36.12
CA GLN A 656 27.20 34.48 -37.23
C GLN A 656 28.51 33.65 -36.96
N THR A 657 29.17 32.86 -37.87
CA THR A 657 29.00 32.42 -39.31
C THR A 657 29.87 31.17 -39.73
N GLU A 658 29.50 30.49 -40.84
CA GLU A 658 30.30 29.68 -41.86
C GLU A 658 31.08 28.37 -41.46
N GLU A 659 31.20 27.21 -42.19
CA GLU A 659 31.25 26.70 -43.62
C GLU A 659 32.65 26.72 -44.32
N ASN A 660 33.15 25.77 -45.16
CA ASN A 660 32.67 24.46 -45.72
C ASN A 660 33.54 23.26 -45.22
N THR A 661 34.01 22.15 -45.88
CA THR A 661 34.17 21.57 -47.26
C THR A 661 34.40 20.03 -47.05
N ARG A 662 34.07 18.97 -47.84
CA ARG A 662 34.11 18.57 -49.29
C ARG A 662 35.56 18.31 -49.82
N GLN A 663 35.92 17.28 -50.64
CA GLN A 663 35.18 16.22 -51.38
C GLN A 663 36.12 15.05 -51.89
N ASN A 664 35.62 13.81 -52.10
CA ASN A 664 35.97 12.75 -53.12
C ASN A 664 37.44 12.23 -53.34
N GLU A 665 37.80 11.04 -53.92
CA GLU A 665 37.11 9.81 -54.43
C GLU A 665 38.05 8.59 -54.75
N SER A 666 37.46 7.44 -55.17
CA SER A 666 37.96 6.42 -56.16
C SER A 666 38.69 5.09 -55.75
N LEU A 667 37.88 4.01 -55.67
CA LEU A 667 37.85 2.76 -56.50
C LEU A 667 39.09 1.93 -56.95
N GLY A 668 39.01 0.59 -56.70
CA GLY A 668 39.49 -0.53 -57.56
C GLY A 668 40.72 -1.35 -57.07
N SER A 669 41.00 -2.61 -57.48
CA SER A 669 40.18 -3.72 -58.07
C SER A 669 41.03 -5.03 -58.22
N PHE A 670 40.38 -6.17 -58.58
CA PHE A 670 40.94 -7.45 -59.11
C PHE A 670 41.49 -8.59 -58.20
N GLU A 671 41.72 -9.77 -58.81
CA GLU A 671 41.64 -11.13 -58.22
C GLU A 671 42.89 -12.02 -58.48
N SER A 672 43.11 -13.10 -57.69
CA SER A 672 43.24 -14.50 -58.20
C SER A 672 43.75 -15.56 -57.19
N LYS A 673 43.19 -16.78 -57.28
CA LYS A 673 43.79 -18.17 -57.31
C LYS A 673 45.02 -18.49 -56.41
N GLY A 674 45.19 -19.70 -55.83
CA GLY A 674 44.47 -20.99 -55.92
C GLY A 674 45.42 -22.19 -55.61
N ASN A 675 44.96 -23.45 -55.73
CA ASN A 675 45.70 -24.73 -55.49
C ASN A 675 46.17 -25.00 -54.03
N LYS A 676 46.60 -26.20 -53.61
CA LYS A 676 46.17 -27.62 -53.83
C LYS A 676 47.03 -28.53 -52.91
N GLY A 677 46.48 -29.63 -52.36
CA GLY A 677 47.27 -30.66 -51.67
C GLY A 677 46.44 -31.84 -51.12
N LYS A 678 47.03 -33.05 -51.15
CA LYS A 678 46.59 -34.32 -50.52
C LYS A 678 47.86 -34.96 -49.89
N ASP A 679 47.91 -36.03 -49.11
CA ASP A 679 47.09 -37.26 -49.03
C ASP A 679 47.13 -37.89 -47.61
N GLU A 680 46.31 -38.94 -47.42
CA GLU A 680 46.46 -40.18 -46.61
C GLU A 680 47.38 -40.28 -45.36
N SER A 681 47.10 -41.14 -44.35
CA SER A 681 45.85 -41.75 -43.85
C SER A 681 46.11 -42.48 -42.52
N SER A 682 45.14 -42.52 -41.61
CA SER A 682 44.94 -43.63 -40.63
C SER A 682 43.55 -43.53 -39.99
N LYS A 683 43.01 -44.65 -39.50
CA LYS A 683 41.67 -44.70 -38.89
C LYS A 683 41.74 -44.69 -37.36
N THR A 684 40.96 -43.81 -36.74
CA THR A 684 40.40 -44.03 -35.39
C THR A 684 39.01 -43.42 -35.39
N GLU A 685 37.99 -44.19 -34.99
CA GLU A 685 36.58 -43.78 -35.11
C GLU A 685 36.19 -42.84 -33.96
N SER A 686 36.40 -41.53 -34.16
CA SER A 686 35.76 -40.50 -33.33
C SER A 686 34.36 -40.20 -33.87
N LYS A 687 33.35 -40.52 -33.07
CA LYS A 687 31.94 -40.25 -33.39
C LYS A 687 31.68 -38.74 -33.29
N ALA A 688 31.42 -38.08 -34.41
CA ALA A 688 31.25 -36.63 -34.45
C ALA A 688 30.10 -36.17 -33.53
N THR A 689 30.45 -35.50 -32.43
CA THR A 689 29.50 -34.81 -31.57
C THR A 689 28.92 -33.62 -32.30
N ALA A 690 27.59 -33.48 -32.30
CA ALA A 690 26.95 -32.28 -32.82
C ALA A 690 27.35 -31.06 -31.96
N GLU A 691 27.60 -29.92 -32.61
CA GLU A 691 27.96 -28.70 -31.88
C GLU A 691 26.76 -28.17 -31.08
N LEU A 692 26.80 -28.41 -29.77
CA LEU A 692 25.82 -27.89 -28.83
C LEU A 692 25.85 -26.36 -28.81
N SER A 693 24.66 -25.75 -28.77
CA SER A 693 24.54 -24.29 -28.65
C SER A 693 25.19 -23.79 -27.35
N PRO A 694 25.67 -22.53 -27.28
CA PRO A 694 26.27 -21.98 -26.06
C PRO A 694 25.38 -22.11 -24.82
N MET A 695 24.07 -21.92 -24.99
CA MET A 695 23.07 -22.10 -23.94
C MET A 695 22.97 -23.56 -23.46
N LEU A 696 22.96 -24.53 -24.38
CA LEU A 696 22.96 -25.95 -24.01
C LEU A 696 24.27 -26.38 -23.35
N LYS A 697 25.42 -25.86 -23.81
CA LYS A 697 26.72 -26.08 -23.15
C LYS A 697 26.67 -25.62 -21.69
N GLN A 698 26.14 -24.42 -21.42
CA GLN A 698 25.97 -23.89 -20.06
C GLN A 698 24.99 -24.71 -19.22
N TYR A 699 23.83 -25.09 -19.80
CA TYR A 699 22.86 -25.96 -19.14
C TYR A 699 23.47 -27.30 -18.74
N TYR A 700 24.15 -28.01 -19.64
CA TYR A 700 24.78 -29.30 -19.33
C TYR A 700 25.91 -29.15 -18.30
N GLU A 701 26.69 -28.07 -18.33
CA GLU A 701 27.71 -27.81 -17.31
C GLU A 701 27.09 -27.66 -15.91
N LEU A 702 26.01 -26.88 -15.77
CA LEU A 702 25.35 -26.67 -14.48
C LEU A 702 24.54 -27.90 -14.04
N LYS A 703 23.87 -28.58 -14.96
CA LYS A 703 23.21 -29.88 -14.70
C LYS A 703 24.21 -30.95 -14.24
N SER A 704 25.46 -30.93 -14.71
CA SER A 704 26.49 -31.87 -14.25
C SER A 704 26.85 -31.70 -12.76
N LYS A 705 26.64 -30.51 -12.19
CA LYS A 705 26.86 -30.19 -10.77
C LYS A 705 25.68 -30.65 -9.89
N HIS A 706 24.50 -30.81 -10.48
CA HIS A 706 23.25 -31.22 -9.82
C HIS A 706 22.51 -32.31 -10.63
N PRO A 707 23.13 -33.49 -10.87
CA PRO A 707 22.59 -34.48 -11.79
C PRO A 707 21.27 -35.12 -11.32
N ASP A 708 21.05 -35.16 -10.00
CA ASP A 708 19.90 -35.77 -9.33
C ASP A 708 18.74 -34.79 -9.07
N ALA A 709 18.90 -33.51 -9.42
CA ALA A 709 17.87 -32.48 -9.29
C ALA A 709 17.36 -32.01 -10.65
N ILE A 710 16.05 -31.79 -10.79
CA ILE A 710 15.47 -31.16 -11.99
C ILE A 710 15.96 -29.72 -12.08
N MET A 711 16.57 -29.34 -13.20
CA MET A 711 17.14 -28.01 -13.40
C MET A 711 16.16 -27.08 -14.12
N LEU A 712 15.58 -26.14 -13.35
CA LEU A 712 14.82 -25.00 -13.85
C LEU A 712 15.80 -23.92 -14.33
N PHE A 713 16.06 -23.87 -15.64
CA PHE A 713 17.01 -22.96 -16.27
C PHE A 713 16.28 -21.72 -16.82
N ARG A 714 16.66 -20.51 -16.40
CA ARG A 714 15.88 -19.30 -16.74
C ARG A 714 16.21 -18.74 -18.14
N CYS A 715 15.35 -19.03 -19.10
CA CYS A 715 15.38 -18.44 -20.43
C CYS A 715 14.52 -17.16 -20.50
N GLY A 716 14.99 -16.10 -19.83
CA GLY A 716 14.32 -14.80 -19.78
C GLY A 716 13.04 -14.85 -18.92
N ASP A 717 11.89 -14.76 -19.56
CA ASP A 717 10.57 -14.76 -18.90
C ASP A 717 10.05 -16.16 -18.55
N PHE A 718 10.80 -17.23 -18.84
CA PHE A 718 10.42 -18.61 -18.55
C PHE A 718 11.51 -19.36 -17.78
N TYR A 719 11.08 -20.26 -16.89
CA TYR A 719 11.92 -21.38 -16.46
C TYR A 719 11.68 -22.55 -17.41
N GLU A 720 12.75 -22.99 -18.08
CA GLU A 720 12.74 -24.13 -18.99
C GLU A 720 13.51 -25.32 -18.39
N THR A 721 13.10 -26.52 -18.78
CA THR A 721 13.73 -27.80 -18.42
C THR A 721 13.94 -28.59 -19.72
N TYR A 722 15.02 -29.37 -19.81
CA TYR A 722 15.40 -30.06 -21.05
C TYR A 722 15.66 -31.56 -20.89
N CYS A 723 15.50 -32.32 -21.98
CA CYS A 723 15.71 -33.77 -22.02
C CYS A 723 14.82 -34.50 -20.98
N GLN A 724 15.39 -35.33 -20.11
CA GLN A 724 14.63 -36.10 -19.11
C GLN A 724 13.95 -35.22 -18.06
N ASP A 725 14.54 -34.06 -17.74
CA ASP A 725 13.96 -33.08 -16.83
C ASP A 725 12.67 -32.49 -17.42
N ALA A 726 12.60 -32.33 -18.74
CA ALA A 726 11.39 -31.90 -19.44
C ALA A 726 10.27 -32.94 -19.35
N GLU A 727 10.58 -34.22 -19.55
CA GLU A 727 9.59 -35.31 -19.46
C GLU A 727 9.01 -35.43 -18.04
N LYS A 728 9.87 -35.34 -17.01
CA LYS A 728 9.45 -35.26 -15.60
C LYS A 728 8.57 -34.04 -15.34
N THR A 729 9.03 -32.85 -15.72
CA THR A 729 8.36 -31.57 -15.42
C THR A 729 7.00 -31.47 -16.09
N ALA A 730 6.90 -31.85 -17.37
CA ALA A 730 5.62 -31.96 -18.08
C ALA A 730 4.63 -32.90 -17.38
N LYS A 731 5.09 -34.09 -16.96
CA LYS A 731 4.27 -35.09 -16.30
C LYS A 731 3.81 -34.67 -14.90
N ILE A 732 4.65 -34.00 -14.12
CA ILE A 732 4.36 -33.60 -12.73
C ILE A 732 3.50 -32.33 -12.69
N LEU A 733 3.70 -31.38 -13.60
CA LEU A 733 2.99 -30.10 -13.62
C LEU A 733 1.75 -30.08 -14.53
N GLY A 734 1.58 -31.07 -15.41
CA GLY A 734 0.51 -31.11 -16.40
C GLY A 734 0.70 -30.14 -17.58
N ILE A 735 1.95 -29.72 -17.84
CA ILE A 735 2.30 -28.74 -18.88
C ILE A 735 2.77 -29.40 -20.19
N THR A 736 2.69 -28.69 -21.30
CA THR A 736 2.98 -29.22 -22.64
C THR A 736 4.46 -29.55 -22.84
N LEU A 737 4.78 -30.85 -22.97
CA LEU A 737 6.08 -31.31 -23.43
C LEU A 737 6.26 -31.00 -24.93
N SER A 738 7.21 -30.13 -25.24
CA SER A 738 7.51 -29.67 -26.60
C SER A 738 8.81 -30.29 -27.15
N LYS A 739 8.96 -30.30 -28.47
CA LYS A 739 10.13 -30.85 -29.19
C LYS A 739 10.66 -29.81 -30.18
N SER A 740 11.92 -29.39 -30.02
CA SER A 740 12.58 -28.53 -31.01
C SER A 740 13.07 -29.37 -32.20
N ASN A 741 12.58 -29.04 -33.39
CA ASN A 741 13.07 -29.63 -34.64
C ASN A 741 14.38 -28.99 -35.14
N HIS A 742 14.78 -27.84 -34.57
CA HIS A 742 15.97 -27.09 -34.98
C HIS A 742 17.15 -27.25 -34.01
N THR A 743 16.90 -27.69 -32.77
CA THR A 743 17.91 -27.84 -31.71
C THR A 743 18.04 -29.31 -31.33
N LYS A 744 19.27 -29.79 -31.15
CA LYS A 744 19.55 -31.17 -30.77
C LYS A 744 20.12 -31.27 -29.35
N ASP A 745 19.85 -32.41 -28.70
CA ASP A 745 20.51 -32.81 -27.46
C ASP A 745 21.94 -33.32 -27.72
N ALA A 746 22.68 -33.62 -26.64
CA ALA A 746 24.05 -34.14 -26.70
C ALA A 746 24.16 -35.46 -27.49
N GLU A 747 23.09 -36.25 -27.52
CA GLU A 747 22.97 -37.51 -28.26
C GLU A 747 22.54 -37.32 -29.74
N GLY A 748 22.26 -36.08 -30.17
CA GLY A 748 21.92 -35.72 -31.55
C GLY A 748 20.43 -35.87 -31.94
N LYS A 749 19.54 -36.09 -30.97
CA LYS A 749 18.08 -36.21 -31.13
C LYS A 749 17.40 -34.84 -30.99
N PRO A 750 16.12 -34.67 -31.41
CA PRO A 750 15.37 -33.43 -31.21
C PRO A 750 15.23 -33.08 -29.72
N LEU A 751 15.57 -31.85 -29.34
CA LEU A 751 15.58 -31.42 -27.94
C LEU A 751 14.15 -31.41 -27.36
N LEU A 752 13.93 -32.20 -26.31
CA LEU A 752 12.74 -32.16 -25.46
C LEU A 752 12.82 -30.95 -24.53
N MET A 753 11.73 -30.20 -24.40
CA MET A 753 11.64 -29.02 -23.53
C MET A 753 10.25 -28.89 -22.89
N ALA A 754 10.21 -28.45 -21.64
CA ALA A 754 8.99 -28.08 -20.92
C ALA A 754 9.30 -26.91 -19.98
N GLY A 755 8.39 -25.95 -19.86
CA GLY A 755 8.64 -24.74 -19.07
C GLY A 755 7.39 -23.93 -18.77
N PHE A 756 7.51 -23.02 -17.81
CA PHE A 756 6.43 -22.15 -17.34
C PHE A 756 6.96 -20.72 -17.11
N PRO A 757 6.08 -19.69 -17.13
CA PRO A 757 6.50 -18.30 -16.93
C PRO A 757 7.17 -18.10 -15.56
N TYR A 758 8.23 -17.28 -15.50
CA TYR A 758 9.08 -17.19 -14.30
C TYR A 758 8.31 -16.79 -13.02
N HIS A 759 7.30 -15.93 -13.16
CA HIS A 759 6.41 -15.49 -12.08
C HIS A 759 5.46 -16.58 -11.56
N ALA A 760 5.33 -17.71 -12.27
CA ALA A 760 4.56 -18.87 -11.82
C ALA A 760 5.43 -19.88 -11.02
N LEU A 761 6.69 -19.56 -10.71
CA LEU A 761 7.58 -20.42 -9.93
C LEU A 761 6.96 -20.87 -8.60
N ASP A 762 6.39 -19.95 -7.83
CA ASP A 762 5.77 -20.28 -6.54
C ASP A 762 4.49 -21.14 -6.67
N VAL A 763 3.88 -21.20 -7.85
CA VAL A 763 2.73 -22.07 -8.16
C VAL A 763 3.16 -23.48 -8.56
N TYR A 764 4.31 -23.62 -9.21
CA TYR A 764 4.79 -24.88 -9.78
C TYR A 764 5.86 -25.58 -8.92
N LEU A 765 6.81 -24.84 -8.35
CA LEU A 765 7.88 -25.37 -7.51
C LEU A 765 7.36 -26.23 -6.33
N PRO A 766 6.31 -25.83 -5.57
CA PRO A 766 5.78 -26.69 -4.50
C PRO A 766 5.15 -27.99 -5.01
N LYS A 767 4.63 -28.02 -6.25
CA LYS A 767 4.08 -29.25 -6.85
C LYS A 767 5.20 -30.23 -7.17
N MET A 768 6.34 -29.75 -7.68
CA MET A 768 7.51 -30.58 -7.98
C MET A 768 8.17 -31.12 -6.70
N ILE A 769 8.31 -30.29 -5.67
CA ILE A 769 8.82 -30.70 -4.35
C ILE A 769 7.90 -31.75 -3.69
N ARG A 770 6.57 -31.57 -3.75
CA ARG A 770 5.59 -32.55 -3.24
C ARG A 770 5.60 -33.88 -4.03
N ALA A 771 6.05 -33.86 -5.28
CA ALA A 771 6.27 -35.09 -6.07
C ALA A 771 7.58 -35.83 -5.70
N GLY A 772 8.37 -35.31 -4.75
CA GLY A 772 9.61 -35.92 -4.26
C GLY A 772 10.86 -35.58 -5.10
N GLU A 773 10.74 -34.71 -6.10
CA GLU A 773 11.86 -34.30 -6.94
C GLU A 773 12.69 -33.19 -6.26
N ARG A 774 14.01 -33.34 -6.26
CA ARG A 774 14.93 -32.25 -5.90
C ARG A 774 14.96 -31.25 -7.06
N ILE A 775 14.94 -29.95 -6.77
CA ILE A 775 14.89 -28.90 -7.79
C ILE A 775 16.09 -27.97 -7.65
N ALA A 776 16.79 -27.72 -8.77
CA ALA A 776 17.82 -26.70 -8.88
C ALA A 776 17.27 -25.54 -9.72
N ILE A 777 17.23 -24.35 -9.13
CA ILE A 777 16.82 -23.11 -9.83
C ILE A 777 18.09 -22.41 -10.28
N CYS A 778 18.15 -22.09 -11.57
CA CYS A 778 19.33 -21.49 -12.20
C CYS A 778 18.93 -20.18 -12.88
N ASP A 779 19.42 -19.07 -12.34
CA ASP A 779 18.86 -17.73 -12.55
C ASP A 779 19.88 -16.80 -13.23
N GLN A 780 19.42 -15.85 -14.06
CA GLN A 780 20.33 -14.96 -14.81
C GLN A 780 20.93 -13.90 -13.89
N LEU A 781 22.26 -13.76 -13.89
CA LEU A 781 22.92 -12.65 -13.19
C LEU A 781 22.73 -11.34 -13.97
N GLU A 782 22.12 -10.35 -13.34
CA GLU A 782 22.09 -8.97 -13.85
C GLU A 782 23.47 -8.33 -13.71
N THR A 783 24.02 -7.79 -14.80
CA THR A 783 25.27 -7.04 -14.78
C THR A 783 25.02 -5.59 -14.36
N THR A 784 25.61 -5.19 -13.23
CA THR A 784 25.50 -3.84 -12.68
C THR A 784 26.13 -2.80 -13.62
N ARG A 785 25.29 -1.97 -14.25
CA ARG A 785 25.71 -0.81 -15.03
C ARG A 785 26.18 0.34 -14.13
N GLN A 786 27.37 0.21 -13.55
CA GLN A 786 28.09 1.35 -12.97
C GLN A 786 28.94 2.03 -14.04
N GLY A 787 28.67 3.30 -14.33
CA GLY A 787 29.45 4.07 -15.29
C GLY A 787 30.74 4.65 -14.68
N LYS A 788 31.78 4.79 -15.50
CA LYS A 788 32.88 5.72 -15.23
C LYS A 788 33.57 6.16 -16.51
N ASP A 789 33.78 7.47 -16.62
CA ASP A 789 34.57 8.12 -17.64
C ASP A 789 36.06 7.96 -17.32
N ILE A 790 36.80 7.20 -18.15
CA ILE A 790 38.27 7.06 -18.06
C ILE A 790 38.87 7.00 -19.48
N SER A 791 39.18 8.19 -20.00
CA SER A 791 40.33 8.55 -20.86
C SER A 791 40.72 7.72 -22.08
N GLU A 792 41.02 8.43 -23.17
CA GLU A 792 41.91 7.96 -24.23
C GLU A 792 43.27 7.45 -23.69
N ARG A 793 43.70 6.23 -24.07
CA ARG A 793 45.08 5.87 -24.46
C ARG A 793 45.25 4.35 -24.61
N GLN A 794 45.09 3.84 -25.85
CA GLN A 794 46.09 3.03 -26.57
C GLN A 794 45.50 2.48 -27.88
N LYS A 795 46.28 2.53 -28.96
CA LYS A 795 46.03 1.78 -30.21
C LYS A 795 47.19 0.79 -30.38
N SER A 796 46.88 -0.50 -30.51
CA SER A 796 47.80 -1.48 -31.09
C SER A 796 47.05 -2.76 -31.51
N GLU A 797 47.03 -3.00 -32.82
CA GLU A 797 46.81 -4.28 -33.52
C GLU A 797 45.41 -4.96 -33.46
N PRO A 798 44.93 -5.55 -34.58
CA PRO A 798 43.67 -6.29 -34.64
C PRO A 798 43.85 -7.82 -34.64
N ALA A 799 42.92 -8.55 -34.03
CA ALA A 799 42.79 -10.00 -34.18
C ALA A 799 41.31 -10.45 -34.10
N ASN A 800 41.00 -11.56 -34.77
CA ASN A 800 39.66 -12.13 -35.01
C ASN A 800 38.69 -12.11 -33.82
N GLN A 801 37.42 -11.79 -34.08
CA GLN A 801 36.30 -12.02 -33.15
C GLN A 801 35.07 -12.66 -33.84
N GLU A 802 35.21 -13.93 -34.24
CA GLU A 802 34.07 -14.84 -34.44
C GLU A 802 33.94 -15.83 -33.26
N GLU A 803 34.21 -15.42 -32.01
CA GLU A 803 33.96 -16.30 -30.85
C GLU A 803 33.70 -15.56 -29.52
N SER A 804 32.75 -14.61 -29.51
CA SER A 804 32.28 -14.01 -28.24
C SER A 804 30.81 -13.58 -28.23
N LYS A 805 29.89 -14.54 -28.41
CA LYS A 805 28.55 -14.39 -27.81
C LYS A 805 28.72 -14.45 -26.30
N ALA A 806 28.74 -13.29 -25.65
CA ALA A 806 28.94 -13.18 -24.21
C ALA A 806 27.92 -14.03 -23.46
N SER A 807 28.39 -15.09 -22.81
CA SER A 807 27.52 -15.96 -22.02
C SER A 807 27.00 -15.18 -20.82
N ARG A 808 25.68 -14.96 -20.75
CA ARG A 808 25.05 -14.47 -19.52
C ARG A 808 25.30 -15.53 -18.46
N MET A 809 26.14 -15.23 -17.47
CA MET A 809 26.41 -16.15 -16.39
C MET A 809 25.11 -16.34 -15.61
N HIS A 810 24.63 -17.59 -15.56
CA HIS A 810 23.58 -17.98 -14.63
C HIS A 810 24.26 -18.43 -13.32
N ARG A 811 23.58 -18.23 -12.19
CA ARG A 811 24.02 -18.69 -10.87
C ARG A 811 23.34 -20.00 -10.48
#